data_AF-A0A2N5NRP1-F1
#
_entry.id   AF-A0A2N5NRP1-F1
#
_cell.length_a   1.000
_cell.length_b   1.000
_cell.length_c   1.000
_cell.angle_alpha   90.00
_cell.angle_beta   90.00
_cell.angle_gamma   90.00
#
_symmetry.space_group_name_H-M   'P 1'
#
loop_
_entity.id
_entity.type
_entity.pdbx_description
1 polymer ?
#
loop_
_entity_poly.entity_id
_entity_poly.type
_entity_poly.pdbx_seq_one_letter_code
_entity_poly.pdbx_strand_id
1 'polypeptide(L)'
;MRNVISLNKNWAFIQENAGLPGEMPTDWHKVDLPHTWNAVDGHDGNGSYDRGTYWYAKTFETPKQPLGGGKVYVEILAAGQQATVYVNGKEVTYHEGGYSTFRADITDVCHEKGDNLLVIACSNEMKDSVYPQSADFTFYGGLYRGVNLISVPDAHFDLEYYGGPEIQVTPKPCECGGAAFEIVSYVKETDENFTVLYAICDAEGNEVASACRPADETTVTVYVPDAKLWEIDAPYLYTVTAKLQRRNETYDEISARVGVRSFSCDPNKGFIINGAETPLRGVSRHQDMLYKGNALTKEDHYEDARLIKELGANTIRLAHYQHSQDFYDACDEMGFVVWAEIPFISVMNQDPDAHQNCIIQLKELIIQNYNHPSICFWGISNEILIGGISEQLVENHKELNALAKEMDPTRLTTIAHVSMTPIEGPMHGITDVESYNHYFGWYGGKMEDNGPWMDNFHKIHPEICLGLSEYGCEGIITYHGPNPACKDYSEEYQALYHEHMAKMLEERPWIWSSHVWNMFDFGCAARNEGGVAGRNNKGLMTIDRKVKKDSYYIYQAYWNKKPMVHLCGKRYAQRAGEMTQIRVYSNQPSVILFLNGEKVEELSADKVFVFTVALKDGFNIITAQAGEVQDTMTLEKVEKEPEIYVLPEVNERAEGVANWFQTVGDMDLKAPMEFPEGRYSIKDTMEELAKNPEAMEIASKAVKLMANMIVSPGEGMWDMMKSMSFERLSEMAGDLAPEGFVESVNAKLIQIKKA
;
A
#
# COMPACT_ATOMS: atom_id res chain seq x y z
N MET A 1 30.20 -20.29 -7.95
CA MET A 1 29.77 -21.59 -7.36
C MET A 1 28.48 -21.48 -6.54
N ARG A 2 27.98 -20.27 -6.25
CA ARG A 2 26.66 -20.07 -5.68
C ARG A 2 25.58 -20.79 -6.48
N ASN A 3 24.69 -21.45 -5.75
CA ASN A 3 23.53 -22.14 -6.28
C ASN A 3 22.32 -21.81 -5.43
N VAL A 4 21.27 -21.26 -6.03
CA VAL A 4 20.01 -20.92 -5.37
C VAL A 4 18.96 -21.93 -5.82
N ILE A 5 18.40 -22.66 -4.86
CA ILE A 5 17.47 -23.76 -5.09
C ILE A 5 16.12 -23.36 -4.51
N SER A 6 15.10 -23.20 -5.36
CA SER A 6 13.75 -22.93 -4.88
C SER A 6 13.20 -24.14 -4.12
N LEU A 7 12.66 -23.89 -2.92
CA LEU A 7 11.99 -24.89 -2.11
C LEU A 7 10.47 -24.78 -2.18
N ASN A 8 9.89 -24.08 -3.16
CA ASN A 8 8.46 -23.72 -3.14
C ASN A 8 7.46 -24.86 -3.33
N LYS A 9 7.89 -26.08 -3.69
CA LYS A 9 6.96 -27.18 -4.04
C LYS A 9 6.73 -28.20 -2.93
N ASN A 10 5.50 -28.68 -2.80
CA ASN A 10 5.10 -29.85 -2.00
C ASN A 10 5.39 -29.80 -0.49
N TRP A 11 5.19 -28.64 0.15
CA TRP A 11 5.26 -28.51 1.61
C TRP A 11 4.14 -29.28 2.28
N ALA A 12 4.43 -29.94 3.40
CA ALA A 12 3.41 -30.37 4.34
C ALA A 12 3.01 -29.16 5.19
N PHE A 13 1.72 -28.89 5.31
CA PHE A 13 1.17 -27.76 6.05
C PHE A 13 0.01 -28.24 6.93
N ILE A 14 -0.05 -27.73 8.16
CA ILE A 14 -1.18 -27.90 9.07
C ILE A 14 -1.56 -26.54 9.66
N GLN A 15 -2.85 -26.21 9.57
CA GLN A 15 -3.45 -25.01 10.14
C GLN A 15 -3.87 -25.26 11.60
N GLU A 16 -2.95 -25.82 12.37
CA GLU A 16 -3.09 -26.07 13.80
C GLU A 16 -1.73 -25.84 14.46
N ASN A 17 -1.73 -25.45 15.74
CA ASN A 17 -0.48 -25.34 16.49
C ASN A 17 0.00 -26.74 16.92
N ALA A 18 0.43 -27.54 15.95
CA ALA A 18 0.81 -28.94 16.10
C ALA A 18 2.14 -29.14 16.86
N GLY A 19 2.94 -28.08 17.00
CA GLY A 19 4.29 -28.15 17.53
C GLY A 19 5.30 -28.71 16.51
N LEU A 20 6.57 -28.72 16.92
CA LEU A 20 7.68 -29.20 16.09
C LEU A 20 7.60 -30.72 15.89
N PRO A 21 7.36 -31.23 14.67
CA PRO A 21 7.37 -32.66 14.41
C PRO A 21 8.79 -33.22 14.46
N GLY A 22 8.94 -34.46 14.96
CA GLY A 22 10.23 -35.15 15.01
C GLY A 22 10.65 -35.80 13.69
N GLU A 23 9.71 -35.99 12.76
CA GLU A 23 9.92 -36.55 11.42
C GLU A 23 8.98 -35.90 10.40
N MET A 24 9.17 -36.16 9.11
CA MET A 24 8.33 -35.57 8.06
C MET A 24 6.87 -36.00 8.22
N PRO A 25 5.92 -35.08 8.46
CA PRO A 25 4.51 -35.44 8.65
C PRO A 25 3.90 -36.04 7.39
N THR A 26 3.14 -37.12 7.55
CA THR A 26 2.47 -37.84 6.45
C THR A 26 0.98 -37.53 6.33
N ASP A 27 0.39 -36.94 7.36
CA ASP A 27 -1.04 -36.63 7.51
C ASP A 27 -1.36 -35.15 7.30
N TRP A 28 -0.35 -34.28 7.16
CA TRP A 28 -0.51 -32.86 6.86
C TRP A 28 -0.86 -32.62 5.39
N HIS A 29 -1.56 -31.52 5.12
CA HIS A 29 -2.00 -31.16 3.77
C HIS A 29 -0.82 -30.71 2.91
N LYS A 30 -0.87 -30.94 1.60
CA LYS A 30 0.17 -30.48 0.67
C LYS A 30 -0.17 -29.11 0.10
N VAL A 31 0.79 -28.19 0.19
CA VAL A 31 0.70 -26.84 -0.37
C VAL A 31 1.97 -26.50 -1.17
N ASP A 32 1.81 -25.61 -2.13
CA ASP A 32 2.91 -24.97 -2.84
C ASP A 32 3.01 -23.51 -2.37
N LEU A 33 4.24 -23.00 -2.27
CA LEU A 33 4.51 -21.59 -2.02
C LEU A 33 4.52 -20.80 -3.34
N PRO A 34 4.16 -19.50 -3.32
CA PRO A 34 3.70 -18.73 -2.17
C PRO A 34 2.35 -19.23 -1.60
N HIS A 35 2.21 -19.22 -0.28
CA HIS A 35 1.00 -19.71 0.41
C HIS A 35 0.63 -18.84 1.61
N THR A 36 -0.68 -18.59 1.76
CA THR A 36 -1.28 -18.05 2.98
C THR A 36 -2.53 -18.85 3.33
N TRP A 37 -2.74 -19.11 4.63
CA TRP A 37 -3.99 -19.72 5.09
C TRP A 37 -5.16 -18.73 5.06
N ASN A 38 -4.87 -17.43 4.95
CA ASN A 38 -5.89 -16.39 4.91
C ASN A 38 -6.32 -15.99 3.49
N ALA A 39 -6.08 -16.85 2.50
CA ALA A 39 -6.37 -16.53 1.10
C ALA A 39 -7.87 -16.25 0.86
N VAL A 40 -8.76 -16.82 1.68
CA VAL A 40 -10.22 -16.70 1.54
C VAL A 40 -10.83 -15.90 2.69
N ASP A 41 -10.68 -16.36 3.94
CA ASP A 41 -11.28 -15.73 5.13
C ASP A 41 -10.79 -14.30 5.37
N GLY A 42 -9.59 -13.98 4.87
CA GLY A 42 -9.01 -12.65 4.96
C GLY A 42 -9.74 -11.56 4.18
N HIS A 43 -10.71 -11.91 3.33
CA HIS A 43 -11.49 -10.92 2.57
C HIS A 43 -12.84 -11.43 2.06
N ASP A 44 -13.41 -12.46 2.70
CA ASP A 44 -14.75 -12.99 2.40
C ASP A 44 -15.86 -12.28 3.18
N GLY A 45 -15.48 -11.50 4.21
CA GLY A 45 -16.41 -10.73 5.02
C GLY A 45 -17.14 -11.54 6.10
N ASN A 46 -16.60 -12.69 6.52
CA ASN A 46 -17.20 -13.48 7.60
C ASN A 46 -17.13 -12.81 9.00
N GLY A 47 -16.50 -11.63 9.08
CA GLY A 47 -16.40 -10.79 10.29
C GLY A 47 -15.05 -10.90 11.02
N SER A 48 -14.24 -11.91 10.70
CA SER A 48 -12.89 -12.10 11.24
C SER A 48 -12.01 -12.83 10.22
N TYR A 49 -10.80 -13.18 10.62
CA TYR A 49 -9.92 -14.08 9.88
C TYR A 49 -9.09 -14.87 10.89
N ASP A 50 -8.67 -16.06 10.49
CA ASP A 50 -7.95 -16.97 11.37
C ASP A 50 -6.53 -16.47 11.66
N ARG A 51 -6.23 -16.36 12.96
CA ARG A 51 -4.95 -15.90 13.49
C ARG A 51 -4.40 -16.90 14.49
N GLY A 52 -3.23 -17.44 14.20
CA GLY A 52 -2.64 -18.53 14.97
C GLY A 52 -1.20 -18.81 14.58
N THR A 53 -0.58 -19.74 15.30
CA THR A 53 0.75 -20.30 14.97
C THR A 53 0.58 -21.63 14.22
N TYR A 54 0.99 -21.66 12.96
CA TYR A 54 0.82 -22.81 12.04
C TYR A 54 2.13 -23.25 11.41
N TRP A 55 2.16 -24.52 10.98
CA TRP A 55 3.41 -25.24 10.75
C TRP A 55 3.55 -25.71 9.31
N TYR A 56 4.73 -25.49 8.75
CA TYR A 56 5.16 -25.98 7.44
C TYR A 56 6.34 -26.93 7.63
N ALA A 57 6.35 -28.06 6.93
CA ALA A 57 7.44 -29.03 6.94
C ALA A 57 7.82 -29.47 5.52
N LYS A 58 9.13 -29.61 5.28
CA LYS A 58 9.68 -30.05 4.00
C LYS A 58 11.00 -30.77 4.19
N THR A 59 11.23 -31.80 3.40
CA THR A 59 12.54 -32.43 3.30
C THR A 59 13.38 -31.85 2.17
N PHE A 60 14.70 -31.83 2.37
CA PHE A 60 15.66 -31.45 1.34
C PHE A 60 16.98 -32.21 1.52
N GLU A 61 17.67 -32.47 0.40
CA GLU A 61 19.04 -32.98 0.42
C GLU A 61 20.03 -31.82 0.57
N THR A 62 21.07 -32.00 1.38
CA THR A 62 22.15 -31.02 1.52
C THR A 62 22.84 -30.79 0.17
N PRO A 63 22.80 -29.56 -0.39
CA PRO A 63 23.47 -29.25 -1.64
C PRO A 63 24.99 -29.44 -1.50
N LYS A 64 25.62 -29.98 -2.54
CA LYS A 64 27.06 -30.24 -2.54
C LYS A 64 27.80 -29.17 -3.32
N GLN A 65 28.75 -28.53 -2.65
CA GLN A 65 29.76 -27.72 -3.30
C GLN A 65 30.88 -28.61 -3.87
N PRO A 66 31.53 -28.20 -4.98
CA PRO A 66 32.63 -28.95 -5.58
C PRO A 66 33.91 -28.91 -4.72
N LEU A 67 34.05 -27.89 -3.87
CA LEU A 67 35.13 -27.73 -2.91
C LEU A 67 34.65 -28.06 -1.48
N GLY A 68 35.59 -28.41 -0.60
CA GLY A 68 35.30 -28.60 0.83
C GLY A 68 34.94 -27.28 1.52
N GLY A 69 34.24 -27.37 2.66
CA GLY A 69 33.84 -26.19 3.45
C GLY A 69 32.62 -25.44 2.92
N GLY A 70 31.85 -26.02 1.99
CA GLY A 70 30.64 -25.40 1.47
C GLY A 70 29.62 -25.07 2.57
N LYS A 71 28.96 -23.92 2.42
CA LYS A 71 27.91 -23.42 3.30
C LYS A 71 26.54 -23.60 2.68
N VAL A 72 25.54 -23.72 3.55
CA VAL A 72 24.13 -23.84 3.19
C VAL A 72 23.31 -22.88 4.03
N TYR A 73 22.58 -22.00 3.38
CA TYR A 73 21.66 -21.05 4.00
C TYR A 73 20.23 -21.38 3.61
N VAL A 74 19.30 -21.18 4.52
CA VAL A 74 17.87 -21.07 4.18
C VAL A 74 17.53 -19.59 4.07
N GLU A 75 16.84 -19.22 2.99
CA GLU A 75 16.35 -17.87 2.73
C GLU A 75 14.82 -17.90 2.70
N ILE A 76 14.19 -17.08 3.54
CA ILE A 76 12.75 -16.92 3.61
C ILE A 76 12.44 -15.52 3.10
N LEU A 77 11.72 -15.42 1.98
CA LEU A 77 11.48 -14.14 1.31
C LEU A 77 10.47 -13.25 2.06
N ALA A 78 9.56 -13.88 2.80
CA ALA A 78 8.71 -13.28 3.83
C ALA A 78 7.93 -14.37 4.58
N ALA A 79 7.68 -14.17 5.87
CA ALA A 79 6.82 -15.01 6.69
C ALA A 79 5.96 -14.16 7.62
N GLY A 80 4.66 -14.06 7.32
CA GLY A 80 3.75 -13.18 8.04
C GLY A 80 3.26 -13.79 9.35
N GLN A 81 3.34 -13.12 10.51
CA GLN A 81 4.13 -11.93 10.89
C GLN A 81 5.35 -12.26 11.77
N GLN A 82 5.37 -13.44 12.39
CA GLN A 82 6.53 -13.99 13.10
C GLN A 82 6.85 -15.37 12.56
N ALA A 83 8.13 -15.74 12.55
CA ALA A 83 8.56 -17.06 12.11
C ALA A 83 9.71 -17.64 12.92
N THR A 84 9.58 -18.92 13.27
CA THR A 84 10.68 -19.72 13.84
C THR A 84 11.05 -20.85 12.90
N VAL A 85 12.33 -20.97 12.59
CA VAL A 85 12.85 -21.95 11.63
C VAL A 85 13.64 -23.02 12.37
N TYR A 86 13.36 -24.28 12.03
CA TYR A 86 14.03 -25.45 12.57
C TYR A 86 14.60 -26.32 11.46
N VAL A 87 15.80 -26.86 11.67
CA VAL A 87 16.39 -27.88 10.82
C VAL A 87 16.78 -29.07 11.69
N ASN A 88 16.29 -30.26 11.34
CA ASN A 88 16.54 -31.50 12.08
C ASN A 88 16.24 -31.38 13.59
N GLY A 89 15.17 -30.66 13.92
CA GLY A 89 14.72 -30.44 15.30
C GLY A 89 15.46 -29.35 16.08
N LYS A 90 16.46 -28.68 15.49
CA LYS A 90 17.18 -27.56 16.11
C LYS A 90 16.69 -26.23 15.55
N GLU A 91 16.37 -25.29 16.44
CA GLU A 91 16.06 -23.91 16.08
C GLU A 91 17.30 -23.23 15.48
N VAL A 92 17.14 -22.60 14.32
CA VAL A 92 18.24 -21.93 13.61
C VAL A 92 18.04 -20.42 13.51
N THR A 93 16.80 -19.93 13.50
CA THR A 93 16.51 -18.50 13.56
C THR A 93 15.06 -18.24 14.01
N TYR A 94 14.84 -17.04 14.54
CA TYR A 94 13.54 -16.44 14.83
C TYR A 94 13.50 -15.04 14.22
N HIS A 95 12.37 -14.69 13.58
CA HIS A 95 12.19 -13.41 12.90
C HIS A 95 10.84 -12.77 13.25
N GLU A 96 10.86 -11.45 13.42
CA GLU A 96 9.68 -10.60 13.68
C GLU A 96 9.60 -9.51 12.61
N GLY A 97 8.55 -9.56 11.79
CA GLY A 97 8.36 -8.65 10.66
C GLY A 97 7.90 -9.42 9.43
N GLY A 98 6.62 -9.29 9.07
CA GLY A 98 6.05 -10.16 8.05
C GLY A 98 6.45 -9.87 6.61
N TYR A 99 7.33 -8.90 6.32
CA TYR A 99 7.43 -8.28 4.99
C TYR A 99 8.84 -8.21 4.41
N SER A 100 9.84 -8.64 5.16
CA SER A 100 11.25 -8.59 4.79
C SER A 100 11.82 -9.99 4.61
N THR A 101 12.89 -10.08 3.81
CA THR A 101 13.66 -11.31 3.67
C THR A 101 14.55 -11.53 4.90
N PHE A 102 14.69 -12.77 5.34
CA PHE A 102 15.67 -13.15 6.36
C PHE A 102 16.32 -14.49 6.03
N ARG A 103 17.54 -14.70 6.54
CA ARG A 103 18.36 -15.88 6.24
C ARG A 103 18.98 -16.46 7.50
N ALA A 104 19.31 -17.74 7.45
CA ALA A 104 20.08 -18.41 8.49
C ALA A 104 21.09 -19.40 7.88
N ASP A 105 22.33 -19.41 8.40
CA ASP A 105 23.30 -20.47 8.11
C ASP A 105 22.83 -21.75 8.80
N ILE A 106 22.60 -22.80 8.01
CA ILE A 106 22.16 -24.11 8.49
C ILE A 106 23.20 -25.21 8.24
N THR A 107 24.43 -24.83 7.89
CA THR A 107 25.51 -25.76 7.53
C THR A 107 25.75 -26.81 8.61
N ASP A 108 25.93 -26.37 9.87
CA ASP A 108 26.31 -27.24 10.99
C ASP A 108 25.19 -28.17 11.47
N VAL A 109 23.94 -27.90 11.06
CA VAL A 109 22.77 -28.67 11.47
C VAL A 109 22.28 -29.62 10.38
N CYS A 110 22.84 -29.52 9.18
CA CYS A 110 22.53 -30.40 8.06
C CYS A 110 23.27 -31.73 8.19
N HIS A 111 22.59 -32.82 7.85
CA HIS A 111 23.22 -34.11 7.62
C HIS A 111 24.00 -34.08 6.30
N GLU A 112 25.24 -34.59 6.28
CA GLU A 112 26.03 -34.66 5.03
C GLU A 112 25.41 -35.57 3.96
N LYS A 113 24.63 -36.57 4.39
CA LYS A 113 23.96 -37.56 3.53
C LYS A 113 22.55 -37.83 4.04
N GLY A 114 21.63 -38.04 3.09
CA GLY A 114 20.21 -38.27 3.39
C GLY A 114 19.41 -36.98 3.45
N ASP A 115 18.15 -37.11 3.81
CA ASP A 115 17.23 -35.98 3.92
C ASP A 115 17.44 -35.22 5.23
N ASN A 116 17.30 -33.90 5.13
CA ASN A 116 17.11 -33.00 6.26
C ASN A 116 15.64 -32.63 6.35
N LEU A 117 15.15 -32.42 7.57
CA LEU A 117 13.81 -31.90 7.81
C LEU A 117 13.89 -30.40 8.13
N LEU A 118 13.35 -29.57 7.24
CA LEU A 118 13.09 -28.16 7.46
C LEU A 118 11.66 -27.99 7.98
N VAL A 119 11.51 -27.33 9.12
CA VAL A 119 10.22 -26.97 9.69
C VAL A 119 10.17 -25.47 9.96
N ILE A 120 9.07 -24.82 9.59
CA ILE A 120 8.87 -23.39 9.84
C ILE A 120 7.52 -23.22 10.53
N ALA A 121 7.54 -22.66 11.74
CA ALA A 121 6.36 -22.18 12.43
C ALA A 121 6.14 -20.72 12.03
N CYS A 122 5.01 -20.40 11.42
CA CYS A 122 4.59 -19.03 11.12
C CYS A 122 3.44 -18.65 12.05
N SER A 123 3.49 -17.48 12.65
CA SER A 123 2.36 -16.93 13.41
C SER A 123 1.97 -15.58 12.88
N ASN A 124 0.67 -15.31 12.76
CA ASN A 124 0.13 -13.95 12.56
C ASN A 124 -0.69 -13.49 13.77
N GLU A 125 -0.50 -14.14 14.93
CA GLU A 125 -1.10 -13.72 16.19
C GLU A 125 -0.64 -12.30 16.57
N MET A 126 -1.49 -11.62 17.34
CA MET A 126 -1.13 -10.30 17.85
C MET A 126 0.03 -10.45 18.85
N LYS A 127 1.08 -9.68 18.64
CA LYS A 127 2.21 -9.55 19.56
C LYS A 127 2.52 -8.06 19.70
N ASP A 128 2.55 -7.56 20.92
CA ASP A 128 2.71 -6.12 21.21
C ASP A 128 4.00 -5.53 20.61
N SER A 129 5.05 -6.36 20.46
CA SER A 129 6.32 -5.95 19.87
C SER A 129 6.35 -5.91 18.34
N VAL A 130 5.31 -6.36 17.62
CA VAL A 130 5.38 -6.55 16.16
C VAL A 130 4.35 -5.69 15.45
N TYR A 131 4.81 -4.81 14.55
CA TYR A 131 3.95 -4.07 13.64
C TYR A 131 3.71 -4.82 12.32
N PRO A 132 2.52 -4.71 11.69
CA PRO A 132 1.37 -3.88 12.07
C PRO A 132 0.52 -4.50 13.19
N GLN A 133 -0.14 -3.65 13.98
CA GLN A 133 -1.01 -4.07 15.09
C GLN A 133 -2.49 -3.75 14.86
N SER A 134 -2.77 -2.56 14.32
CA SER A 134 -4.11 -2.08 14.00
C SER A 134 -4.06 -1.29 12.71
N ALA A 135 -4.71 -1.78 11.66
CA ALA A 135 -4.73 -1.14 10.36
C ALA A 135 -5.92 -1.62 9.53
N ASP A 136 -6.27 -0.86 8.50
CA ASP A 136 -7.39 -1.15 7.59
C ASP A 136 -7.03 -2.18 6.49
N PHE A 137 -6.28 -3.23 6.81
CA PHE A 137 -5.98 -4.32 5.88
C PHE A 137 -5.79 -5.64 6.62
N THR A 138 -6.00 -6.77 5.93
CA THR A 138 -5.83 -8.08 6.55
C THR A 138 -4.37 -8.48 6.72
N PHE A 139 -4.01 -8.98 7.90
CA PHE A 139 -2.65 -9.48 8.19
C PHE A 139 -2.53 -10.95 7.81
N TYR A 140 -2.44 -11.21 6.51
CA TYR A 140 -2.32 -12.55 5.95
C TYR A 140 -1.11 -13.31 6.53
N GLY A 141 -1.35 -14.47 7.14
CA GLY A 141 -0.29 -15.30 7.71
C GLY A 141 0.26 -16.36 6.76
N GLY A 142 1.53 -16.75 6.94
CA GLY A 142 2.17 -17.85 6.23
C GLY A 142 3.39 -17.49 5.38
N LEU A 143 3.86 -18.44 4.59
CA LEU A 143 5.03 -18.34 3.71
C LEU A 143 4.62 -17.81 2.32
N TYR A 144 4.19 -16.56 2.29
CA TYR A 144 3.49 -15.98 1.14
C TYR A 144 4.38 -15.42 0.03
N ARG A 145 5.72 -15.52 0.14
CA ARG A 145 6.66 -15.16 -0.96
C ARG A 145 7.56 -16.30 -1.43
N GLY A 146 7.65 -17.38 -0.65
CA GLY A 146 8.50 -18.52 -0.97
C GLY A 146 9.76 -18.62 -0.12
N VAL A 147 10.48 -19.73 -0.32
CA VAL A 147 11.66 -20.12 0.43
C VAL A 147 12.70 -20.68 -0.54
N ASN A 148 13.96 -20.30 -0.35
CA ASN A 148 15.09 -20.80 -1.10
C ASN A 148 16.11 -21.48 -0.18
N LEU A 149 16.91 -22.35 -0.77
CA LEU A 149 18.15 -22.83 -0.20
C LEU A 149 19.31 -22.24 -1.01
N ILE A 150 20.25 -21.60 -0.34
CA ILE A 150 21.42 -20.99 -0.98
C ILE A 150 22.65 -21.80 -0.58
N SER A 151 23.31 -22.39 -1.57
CA SER A 151 24.58 -23.09 -1.36
C SER A 151 25.72 -22.27 -1.94
N VAL A 152 26.72 -21.98 -1.10
CA VAL A 152 27.89 -21.16 -1.45
C VAL A 152 29.17 -21.84 -0.96
N PRO A 153 30.34 -21.54 -1.55
CA PRO A 153 31.62 -21.94 -0.96
C PRO A 153 31.86 -21.24 0.39
N ASP A 154 32.88 -21.69 1.13
CA ASP A 154 33.23 -21.11 2.44
C ASP A 154 33.47 -19.59 2.33
N ALA A 155 34.32 -19.19 1.39
CA ALA A 155 34.52 -17.79 1.01
C ALA A 155 33.41 -17.32 0.06
N HIS A 156 32.55 -16.40 0.52
CA HIS A 156 31.36 -15.94 -0.23
C HIS A 156 30.98 -14.50 0.13
N PHE A 157 30.02 -13.92 -0.60
CA PHE A 157 29.41 -12.62 -0.25
C PHE A 157 28.42 -12.78 0.92
N ASP A 158 28.44 -11.86 1.90
CA ASP A 158 27.80 -12.03 3.22
C ASP A 158 26.27 -12.10 3.18
N LEU A 159 25.72 -13.28 3.38
CA LEU A 159 24.28 -13.55 3.35
C LEU A 159 23.51 -13.16 4.62
N GLU A 160 24.18 -12.82 5.72
CA GLU A 160 23.55 -12.71 7.05
C GLU A 160 23.13 -11.29 7.44
N TYR A 161 23.58 -10.27 6.72
CA TYR A 161 23.31 -8.88 7.07
C TYR A 161 21.90 -8.44 6.63
N TYR A 162 20.93 -8.59 7.53
CA TYR A 162 19.53 -8.15 7.36
C TYR A 162 18.86 -8.60 6.05
N GLY A 163 19.22 -9.78 5.54
CA GLY A 163 18.68 -10.33 4.29
C GLY A 163 19.01 -9.51 3.03
N GLY A 164 20.01 -8.63 3.08
CA GLY A 164 20.38 -7.75 1.98
C GLY A 164 20.97 -8.47 0.76
N PRO A 165 21.18 -7.77 -0.38
CA PRO A 165 21.73 -8.34 -1.62
C PRO A 165 23.26 -8.43 -1.65
N GLU A 166 23.93 -8.28 -0.50
CA GLU A 166 25.39 -8.37 -0.29
C GLU A 166 26.27 -7.35 -1.06
N ILE A 167 25.66 -6.54 -1.94
CA ILE A 167 26.26 -5.43 -2.68
C ILE A 167 25.40 -4.18 -2.52
N GLN A 168 26.05 -3.05 -2.28
CA GLN A 168 25.47 -1.72 -2.25
C GLN A 168 26.08 -0.90 -3.38
N VAL A 169 25.24 -0.31 -4.22
CA VAL A 169 25.67 0.48 -5.37
C VAL A 169 25.01 1.86 -5.33
N THR A 170 25.83 2.90 -5.40
CA THR A 170 25.39 4.30 -5.37
C THR A 170 25.84 5.01 -6.65
N PRO A 171 25.02 5.00 -7.72
CA PRO A 171 25.30 5.74 -8.94
C PRO A 171 25.03 7.23 -8.77
N LYS A 172 25.97 8.08 -9.18
CA LYS A 172 25.83 9.55 -9.17
C LYS A 172 26.15 10.11 -10.56
N PRO A 173 25.23 10.86 -11.20
CA PRO A 173 25.55 11.55 -12.44
C PRO A 173 26.63 12.62 -12.19
N CYS A 174 27.53 12.80 -13.17
CA CYS A 174 28.59 13.81 -13.13
C CYS A 174 28.30 14.93 -14.14
N GLU A 175 28.73 16.16 -13.83
CA GLU A 175 28.56 17.32 -14.73
C GLU A 175 29.18 17.13 -16.12
N CYS A 176 30.17 16.24 -16.25
CA CYS A 176 30.81 15.90 -17.52
C CYS A 176 30.01 14.94 -18.42
N GLY A 177 28.78 14.54 -18.03
CA GLY A 177 27.92 13.63 -18.79
C GLY A 177 28.16 12.14 -18.54
N GLY A 178 29.10 11.78 -17.67
CA GLY A 178 29.29 10.41 -17.18
C GLY A 178 28.62 10.16 -15.83
N ALA A 179 28.92 9.02 -15.21
CA ALA A 179 28.45 8.68 -13.87
C ALA A 179 29.53 7.96 -13.05
N ALA A 180 29.56 8.27 -11.75
CA ALA A 180 30.39 7.57 -10.77
C ALA A 180 29.53 6.55 -10.03
N PHE A 181 29.98 5.30 -9.99
CA PHE A 181 29.35 4.21 -9.26
C PHE A 181 30.22 3.91 -8.04
N GLU A 182 29.78 4.37 -6.87
CA GLU A 182 30.36 3.92 -5.60
C GLU A 182 29.80 2.53 -5.30
N ILE A 183 30.66 1.53 -5.18
CA ILE A 183 30.30 0.14 -4.98
C ILE A 183 30.94 -0.35 -3.68
N VAL A 184 30.13 -0.98 -2.85
CA VAL A 184 30.57 -1.68 -1.64
C VAL A 184 30.00 -3.09 -1.70
N SER A 185 30.83 -4.10 -1.47
CA SER A 185 30.37 -5.48 -1.31
C SER A 185 30.89 -6.06 -0.01
N TYR A 186 30.11 -6.93 0.60
CA TYR A 186 30.43 -7.53 1.89
C TYR A 186 30.79 -9.00 1.68
N VAL A 187 31.94 -9.44 2.20
CA VAL A 187 32.47 -10.79 1.98
C VAL A 187 32.83 -11.46 3.30
N LYS A 188 32.78 -12.80 3.34
CA LYS A 188 33.09 -13.64 4.48
C LYS A 188 34.13 -14.71 4.14
N GLU A 189 34.88 -15.12 5.16
CA GLU A 189 35.86 -16.22 5.11
C GLU A 189 36.85 -16.09 3.93
N THR A 190 37.30 -14.86 3.66
CA THR A 190 38.30 -14.57 2.61
C THR A 190 39.71 -14.50 3.18
N ASP A 191 40.70 -14.67 2.31
CA ASP A 191 42.14 -14.54 2.60
C ASP A 191 42.82 -13.65 1.56
N GLU A 192 44.12 -13.38 1.70
CA GLU A 192 44.88 -12.49 0.81
C GLU A 192 44.96 -12.95 -0.65
N ASN A 193 44.51 -14.16 -0.97
CA ASN A 193 44.44 -14.68 -2.33
C ASN A 193 43.10 -14.39 -3.02
N PHE A 194 42.15 -13.78 -2.32
CA PHE A 194 40.86 -13.38 -2.87
C PHE A 194 40.83 -11.91 -3.31
N THR A 195 40.17 -11.69 -4.44
CA THR A 195 39.88 -10.36 -4.99
C THR A 195 38.41 -10.29 -5.37
N VAL A 196 37.85 -9.09 -5.42
CA VAL A 196 36.53 -8.84 -5.98
C VAL A 196 36.69 -8.14 -7.32
N LEU A 197 36.20 -8.78 -8.37
CA LEU A 197 36.13 -8.20 -9.71
C LEU A 197 34.75 -7.58 -9.92
N TYR A 198 34.73 -6.28 -10.19
CA TYR A 198 33.50 -5.54 -10.51
C TYR A 198 33.41 -5.31 -12.00
N ALA A 199 32.24 -5.56 -12.57
CA ALA A 199 31.89 -5.20 -13.93
C ALA A 199 30.57 -4.42 -13.93
N ILE A 200 30.51 -3.34 -14.71
CA ILE A 200 29.29 -2.59 -14.98
C ILE A 200 28.94 -2.85 -16.43
N CYS A 201 27.78 -3.44 -16.66
CA CYS A 201 27.25 -3.72 -17.99
C CYS A 201 26.13 -2.76 -18.35
N ASP A 202 26.09 -2.34 -19.61
CA ASP A 202 24.97 -1.62 -20.21
C ASP A 202 23.72 -2.51 -20.34
N ALA A 203 22.60 -1.92 -20.79
CA ALA A 203 21.32 -2.64 -20.94
C ALA A 203 21.39 -3.77 -21.99
N GLU A 204 22.35 -3.71 -22.91
CA GLU A 204 22.62 -4.70 -23.93
C GLU A 204 23.56 -5.83 -23.44
N GLY A 205 24.09 -5.71 -22.22
CA GLY A 205 24.98 -6.69 -21.58
C GLY A 205 26.47 -6.50 -21.89
N ASN A 206 26.87 -5.39 -22.51
CA ASN A 206 28.28 -5.10 -22.77
C ASN A 206 28.93 -4.47 -21.53
N GLU A 207 30.11 -4.94 -21.16
CA GLU A 207 30.91 -4.31 -20.09
C GLU A 207 31.36 -2.90 -20.54
N VAL A 208 30.92 -1.88 -19.81
CA VAL A 208 31.25 -0.46 -20.07
C VAL A 208 32.26 0.10 -19.08
N ALA A 209 32.42 -0.53 -17.92
CA ALA A 209 33.47 -0.22 -16.96
C ALA A 209 33.73 -1.41 -16.03
N SER A 210 34.92 -1.47 -15.44
CA SER A 210 35.29 -2.49 -14.47
C SER A 210 36.31 -1.99 -13.45
N ALA A 211 36.41 -2.70 -12.33
CA ALA A 211 37.43 -2.49 -11.32
C ALA A 211 37.77 -3.80 -10.60
N CYS A 212 38.87 -3.79 -9.87
CA CYS A 212 39.30 -4.92 -9.04
C CYS A 212 39.79 -4.41 -7.69
N ARG A 213 39.44 -5.12 -6.63
CA ARG A 213 39.83 -4.81 -5.25
C ARG A 213 40.27 -6.07 -4.51
N PRO A 214 41.21 -5.96 -3.56
CA PRO A 214 41.39 -7.00 -2.54
C PRO A 214 40.08 -7.29 -1.79
N ALA A 215 39.87 -8.53 -1.35
CA ALA A 215 38.65 -8.92 -0.65
C ALA A 215 38.51 -8.28 0.75
N ASP A 216 39.59 -7.82 1.36
CA ASP A 216 39.60 -7.13 2.66
C ASP A 216 39.38 -5.61 2.55
N GLU A 217 39.33 -5.04 1.34
CA GLU A 217 39.06 -3.62 1.10
C GLU A 217 38.24 -3.44 -0.19
N THR A 218 36.95 -3.78 -0.12
CA THR A 218 36.06 -3.94 -1.29
C THR A 218 35.53 -2.64 -1.87
N THR A 219 35.50 -1.54 -1.10
CA THR A 219 34.97 -0.25 -1.57
C THR A 219 35.72 0.25 -2.80
N VAL A 220 34.98 0.66 -3.83
CA VAL A 220 35.55 1.24 -5.05
C VAL A 220 34.60 2.23 -5.71
N THR A 221 35.15 3.24 -6.39
CA THR A 221 34.40 4.11 -7.29
C THR A 221 34.79 3.79 -8.73
N VAL A 222 33.80 3.47 -9.57
CA VAL A 222 34.00 3.15 -10.99
C VAL A 222 33.30 4.20 -11.84
N TYR A 223 34.00 4.76 -12.81
CA TYR A 223 33.44 5.79 -13.71
C TYR A 223 32.97 5.18 -15.02
N VAL A 224 31.74 5.50 -15.42
CA VAL A 224 31.16 5.18 -16.72
C VAL A 224 31.07 6.48 -17.54
N PRO A 225 31.76 6.60 -18.70
CA PRO A 225 31.61 7.75 -19.58
C PRO A 225 30.24 7.72 -20.29
N ASP A 226 29.76 8.89 -20.71
CA ASP A 226 28.53 9.05 -21.51
C ASP A 226 27.33 8.24 -20.93
N ALA A 227 27.13 8.35 -19.62
CA ALA A 227 26.18 7.54 -18.90
C ALA A 227 24.74 7.89 -19.29
N LYS A 228 23.93 6.87 -19.56
CA LYS A 228 22.50 7.02 -19.82
C LYS A 228 21.77 7.10 -18.48
N LEU A 229 21.02 8.18 -18.28
CA LEU A 229 20.25 8.37 -17.06
C LEU A 229 19.03 7.44 -17.02
N TRP A 230 18.63 7.05 -15.83
CA TRP A 230 17.33 6.47 -15.56
C TRP A 230 16.30 7.60 -15.49
N GLU A 231 15.26 7.50 -16.31
CA GLU A 231 14.14 8.44 -16.39
C GLU A 231 12.81 7.68 -16.29
N ILE A 232 11.74 8.34 -15.86
CA ILE A 232 10.39 7.75 -15.79
C ILE A 232 9.89 7.26 -17.17
N ASP A 233 10.15 8.04 -18.21
CA ASP A 233 9.76 7.74 -19.59
C ASP A 233 10.85 6.95 -20.36
N ALA A 234 12.05 6.81 -19.79
CA ALA A 234 13.18 6.06 -20.36
C ALA A 234 14.01 5.40 -19.23
N PRO A 235 13.49 4.34 -18.58
CA PRO A 235 14.08 3.75 -17.38
C PRO A 235 15.32 2.91 -17.69
N TYR A 236 16.42 3.55 -18.06
CA TYR A 236 17.67 2.86 -18.41
C TYR A 236 18.32 2.22 -17.17
N LEU A 237 18.62 0.93 -17.27
CA LEU A 237 19.24 0.16 -16.19
C LEU A 237 20.60 -0.38 -16.62
N TYR A 238 21.58 -0.19 -15.74
CA TYR A 238 22.86 -0.89 -15.77
C TYR A 238 22.79 -2.13 -14.87
N THR A 239 23.67 -3.09 -15.11
CA THR A 239 23.88 -4.22 -14.21
C THR A 239 25.29 -4.16 -13.63
N VAL A 240 25.41 -4.11 -12.31
CA VAL A 240 26.69 -4.20 -11.60
C VAL A 240 26.86 -5.62 -11.08
N THR A 241 27.92 -6.29 -11.52
CA THR A 241 28.27 -7.64 -11.07
C THR A 241 29.53 -7.59 -10.22
N ALA A 242 29.52 -8.28 -9.08
CA ALA A 242 30.69 -8.51 -8.25
C ALA A 242 31.02 -10.01 -8.23
N LYS A 243 32.27 -10.35 -8.56
CA LYS A 243 32.78 -11.73 -8.59
C LYS A 243 33.87 -11.89 -7.55
N LEU A 244 33.66 -12.79 -6.59
CA LEU A 244 34.68 -13.18 -5.62
C LEU A 244 35.63 -14.20 -6.28
N GLN A 245 36.85 -13.76 -6.55
CA GLN A 245 37.80 -14.43 -7.40
C GLN A 245 39.01 -14.90 -6.59
N ARG A 246 39.38 -16.18 -6.72
CA ARG A 246 40.65 -16.71 -6.23
C ARG A 246 41.51 -17.13 -7.41
N ARG A 247 42.58 -16.40 -7.70
CA ARG A 247 43.43 -16.63 -8.88
C ARG A 247 42.57 -16.68 -10.16
N ASN A 248 42.47 -17.84 -10.82
CA ASN A 248 41.73 -18.01 -12.07
C ASN A 248 40.36 -18.68 -11.89
N GLU A 249 39.83 -18.72 -10.66
CA GLU A 249 38.55 -19.36 -10.34
C GLU A 249 37.59 -18.41 -9.62
N THR A 250 36.35 -18.31 -10.11
CA THR A 250 35.28 -17.53 -9.48
C THR A 250 34.53 -18.39 -8.46
N TYR A 251 34.62 -18.00 -7.19
CA TYR A 251 34.00 -18.70 -6.07
C TYR A 251 32.54 -18.30 -5.91
N ASP A 252 32.27 -17.01 -5.87
CA ASP A 252 30.93 -16.46 -5.69
C ASP A 252 30.67 -15.30 -6.67
N GLU A 253 29.40 -15.07 -7.00
CA GLU A 253 28.97 -14.03 -7.92
C GLU A 253 27.59 -13.50 -7.49
N ILE A 254 27.48 -12.18 -7.42
CA ILE A 254 26.25 -11.44 -7.14
C ILE A 254 26.09 -10.29 -8.13
N SER A 255 24.87 -9.82 -8.32
CA SER A 255 24.58 -8.72 -9.22
C SER A 255 23.42 -7.85 -8.71
N ALA A 256 23.49 -6.56 -9.01
CA ALA A 256 22.40 -5.61 -8.78
C ALA A 256 22.10 -4.83 -10.07
N ARG A 257 20.81 -4.63 -10.38
CA ARG A 257 20.38 -3.71 -11.43
C ARG A 257 20.19 -2.32 -10.82
N VAL A 258 20.69 -1.30 -11.50
CA VAL A 258 20.75 0.07 -10.97
C VAL A 258 20.50 1.09 -12.06
N GLY A 259 20.01 2.26 -11.67
CA GLY A 259 19.77 3.39 -12.56
C GLY A 259 20.56 4.62 -12.11
N VAL A 260 21.10 5.37 -13.07
CA VAL A 260 21.80 6.64 -12.80
C VAL A 260 20.79 7.77 -12.79
N ARG A 261 20.50 8.34 -11.63
CA ARG A 261 19.59 9.49 -11.51
C ARG A 261 19.92 10.36 -10.31
N SER A 262 19.53 11.62 -10.40
CA SER A 262 19.48 12.58 -9.30
C SER A 262 18.05 13.07 -9.14
N PHE A 263 17.63 13.39 -7.92
CA PHE A 263 16.32 13.96 -7.67
C PHE A 263 16.33 14.85 -6.43
N SER A 264 15.30 15.68 -6.32
CA SER A 264 15.05 16.55 -5.18
C SER A 264 13.55 16.90 -5.12
N CYS A 265 13.09 17.36 -3.96
CA CYS A 265 11.81 18.05 -3.84
C CYS A 265 12.05 19.51 -3.48
N ASP A 266 11.31 20.40 -4.11
CA ASP A 266 11.28 21.83 -3.79
C ASP A 266 9.86 22.20 -3.34
N PRO A 267 9.67 22.97 -2.25
CA PRO A 267 8.35 23.29 -1.74
C PRO A 267 7.43 24.01 -2.73
N ASN A 268 7.99 24.74 -3.70
CA ASN A 268 7.23 25.54 -4.67
C ASN A 268 7.19 24.93 -6.08
N LYS A 269 8.06 23.95 -6.37
CA LYS A 269 8.16 23.30 -7.69
C LYS A 269 7.77 21.83 -7.67
N GLY A 270 7.62 21.23 -6.49
CA GLY A 270 7.35 19.82 -6.32
C GLY A 270 8.58 18.96 -6.59
N PHE A 271 8.36 17.78 -7.18
CA PHE A 271 9.43 16.82 -7.45
C PHE A 271 10.21 17.16 -8.72
N ILE A 272 11.53 16.97 -8.65
CA ILE A 272 12.48 17.23 -9.74
C ILE A 272 13.33 15.98 -9.91
N ILE A 273 13.40 15.43 -11.12
CA ILE A 273 14.31 14.33 -11.48
C ILE A 273 15.21 14.77 -12.62
N ASN A 274 16.52 14.55 -12.46
CA ASN A 274 17.55 14.93 -13.43
C ASN A 274 17.46 16.39 -13.92
N GLY A 275 17.03 17.29 -13.01
CA GLY A 275 16.85 18.72 -13.27
C GLY A 275 15.52 19.11 -13.92
N ALA A 276 14.63 18.15 -14.23
CA ALA A 276 13.32 18.40 -14.80
C ALA A 276 12.20 18.33 -13.73
N GLU A 277 11.43 19.41 -13.62
CA GLU A 277 10.22 19.48 -12.80
C GLU A 277 9.21 18.45 -13.32
N THR A 278 8.90 17.45 -12.50
CA THR A 278 8.09 16.28 -12.88
C THR A 278 7.10 15.98 -11.77
N PRO A 279 5.92 16.63 -11.76
CA PRO A 279 4.91 16.40 -10.73
C PRO A 279 4.59 14.90 -10.60
N LEU A 280 4.74 14.36 -9.39
CA LEU A 280 4.42 12.95 -9.16
C LEU A 280 2.91 12.80 -8.97
N ARG A 281 2.27 12.06 -9.87
CA ARG A 281 0.85 11.76 -9.89
C ARG A 281 0.67 10.26 -10.08
N GLY A 282 0.04 9.62 -9.11
CA GLY A 282 -0.10 8.18 -9.15
C GLY A 282 -1.01 7.63 -8.08
N VAL A 283 -0.70 6.40 -7.66
CA VAL A 283 -1.61 5.55 -6.90
C VAL A 283 -0.86 4.84 -5.77
N SER A 284 -1.59 4.47 -4.72
CA SER A 284 -1.12 3.46 -3.79
C SER A 284 -1.47 2.06 -4.29
N ARG A 285 -0.76 1.03 -3.81
CA ARG A 285 -1.03 -0.38 -4.15
C ARG A 285 -0.78 -1.28 -2.95
N HIS A 286 -1.77 -2.09 -2.56
CA HIS A 286 -1.59 -3.21 -1.64
C HIS A 286 -1.13 -4.50 -2.35
N GLN A 287 -0.52 -5.45 -1.62
CA GLN A 287 0.04 -6.68 -2.21
C GLN A 287 -0.91 -7.89 -2.27
N ASP A 288 -2.22 -7.68 -2.25
CA ASP A 288 -3.20 -8.77 -2.29
C ASP A 288 -3.97 -8.89 -3.61
N MET A 289 -4.66 -10.02 -3.78
CA MET A 289 -5.54 -10.31 -4.91
C MET A 289 -6.69 -11.24 -4.48
N LEU A 290 -7.81 -11.16 -5.20
CA LEU A 290 -9.02 -11.94 -4.92
C LEU A 290 -8.73 -13.43 -4.76
N TYR A 291 -9.10 -13.99 -3.61
CA TYR A 291 -8.93 -15.38 -3.20
C TYR A 291 -7.51 -15.96 -3.28
N LYS A 292 -6.50 -15.09 -3.39
CA LYS A 292 -5.07 -15.44 -3.22
C LYS A 292 -4.50 -14.89 -1.91
N GLY A 293 -5.21 -13.98 -1.24
CA GLY A 293 -4.62 -13.13 -0.19
C GLY A 293 -3.39 -12.41 -0.74
N ASN A 294 -2.29 -12.42 0.00
CA ASN A 294 -0.99 -11.87 -0.42
C ASN A 294 -0.04 -12.90 -1.09
N ALA A 295 -0.48 -14.13 -1.36
CA ALA A 295 0.34 -15.16 -2.01
C ALA A 295 0.41 -14.96 -3.54
N LEU A 296 1.00 -13.84 -3.96
CA LEU A 296 1.09 -13.43 -5.37
C LEU A 296 2.30 -14.04 -6.07
N THR A 297 2.12 -14.30 -7.36
CA THR A 297 3.22 -14.68 -8.27
C THR A 297 3.93 -13.45 -8.82
N LYS A 298 5.12 -13.65 -9.40
CA LYS A 298 5.83 -12.61 -10.16
C LYS A 298 4.94 -12.02 -11.26
N GLU A 299 4.18 -12.87 -11.95
CA GLU A 299 3.28 -12.45 -13.02
C GLU A 299 2.16 -11.54 -12.51
N ASP A 300 1.60 -11.82 -11.33
CA ASP A 300 0.61 -10.97 -10.68
C ASP A 300 1.20 -9.58 -10.36
N HIS A 301 2.43 -9.52 -9.85
CA HIS A 301 3.13 -8.26 -9.57
C HIS A 301 3.36 -7.42 -10.83
N TYR A 302 3.84 -8.06 -11.90
CA TYR A 302 4.07 -7.37 -13.16
C TYR A 302 2.77 -6.96 -13.86
N GLU A 303 1.65 -7.68 -13.64
CA GLU A 303 0.34 -7.27 -14.15
C GLU A 303 -0.16 -6.02 -13.45
N ASP A 304 -0.07 -5.95 -12.13
CA ASP A 304 -0.39 -4.74 -11.38
C ASP A 304 0.44 -3.55 -11.91
N ALA A 305 1.75 -3.71 -12.09
CA ALA A 305 2.63 -2.66 -12.62
C ALA A 305 2.24 -2.22 -14.04
N ARG A 306 1.87 -3.16 -14.92
CA ARG A 306 1.38 -2.83 -16.29
C ARG A 306 0.07 -2.05 -16.26
N LEU A 307 -0.89 -2.46 -15.42
CA LEU A 307 -2.17 -1.77 -15.28
C LEU A 307 -1.96 -0.33 -14.76
N ILE A 308 -1.04 -0.14 -13.83
CA ILE A 308 -0.66 1.18 -13.33
C ILE A 308 0.05 2.02 -14.42
N LYS A 309 0.91 1.41 -15.26
CA LYS A 309 1.54 2.14 -16.37
C LYS A 309 0.52 2.52 -17.44
N GLU A 310 -0.47 1.66 -17.70
CA GLU A 310 -1.56 1.93 -18.63
C GLU A 310 -2.48 3.05 -18.14
N LEU A 311 -2.64 3.21 -16.83
CA LEU A 311 -3.30 4.37 -16.21
C LEU A 311 -2.55 5.67 -16.52
N GLY A 312 -1.22 5.61 -16.69
CA GLY A 312 -0.35 6.78 -16.91
C GLY A 312 0.29 7.32 -15.64
N ALA A 313 0.14 6.64 -14.49
CA ALA A 313 0.80 7.03 -13.26
C ALA A 313 2.33 7.03 -13.41
N ASN A 314 3.00 7.97 -12.75
CA ASN A 314 4.46 8.06 -12.73
C ASN A 314 5.07 7.79 -11.34
N THR A 315 4.22 7.64 -10.31
CA THR A 315 4.63 7.28 -8.95
C THR A 315 3.74 6.21 -8.35
N ILE A 316 4.30 5.40 -7.47
CA ILE A 316 3.56 4.40 -6.69
C ILE A 316 3.96 4.51 -5.22
N ARG A 317 2.97 4.62 -4.33
CA ARG A 317 3.18 4.43 -2.89
C ARG A 317 2.90 2.97 -2.54
N LEU A 318 3.93 2.27 -2.08
CA LEU A 318 3.85 0.86 -1.69
C LEU A 318 3.53 0.74 -0.20
N ALA A 319 2.28 1.08 0.09
CA ALA A 319 1.69 1.03 1.41
C ALA A 319 1.27 -0.40 1.82
N HIS A 320 1.37 -0.82 3.07
CA HIS A 320 1.93 -0.12 4.25
C HIS A 320 3.12 -0.89 4.82
N TYR A 321 3.93 -1.47 3.94
CA TYR A 321 5.02 -2.35 4.31
C TYR A 321 5.95 -2.59 3.13
N GLN A 322 7.09 -3.24 3.38
CA GLN A 322 7.97 -3.68 2.32
C GLN A 322 7.24 -4.63 1.34
N HIS A 323 7.32 -4.34 0.04
CA HIS A 323 6.75 -5.17 -1.02
C HIS A 323 7.73 -6.23 -1.54
N SER A 324 7.25 -7.11 -2.44
CA SER A 324 8.09 -8.12 -3.11
C SER A 324 9.17 -7.45 -3.97
N GLN A 325 10.37 -8.04 -3.99
CA GLN A 325 11.46 -7.67 -4.91
C GLN A 325 10.99 -7.65 -6.37
N ASP A 326 10.11 -8.59 -6.77
CA ASP A 326 9.55 -8.63 -8.13
C ASP A 326 8.79 -7.34 -8.50
N PHE A 327 8.14 -6.69 -7.53
CA PHE A 327 7.40 -5.46 -7.80
C PHE A 327 8.32 -4.23 -7.83
N TYR A 328 9.35 -4.17 -6.97
CA TYR A 328 10.37 -3.13 -7.06
C TYR A 328 11.16 -3.23 -8.37
N ASP A 329 11.52 -4.44 -8.79
CA ASP A 329 12.09 -4.73 -10.10
C ASP A 329 11.20 -4.23 -11.25
N ALA A 330 9.90 -4.51 -11.19
CA ALA A 330 8.95 -3.99 -12.18
C ALA A 330 8.90 -2.45 -12.16
N CYS A 331 9.07 -1.81 -11.00
CA CYS A 331 9.11 -0.36 -10.90
C CYS A 331 10.36 0.26 -11.50
N ASP A 332 11.52 -0.38 -11.31
CA ASP A 332 12.77 0.02 -11.93
C ASP A 332 12.68 -0.09 -13.45
N GLU A 333 12.13 -1.19 -13.96
CA GLU A 333 12.01 -1.50 -15.39
C GLU A 333 10.96 -0.64 -16.11
N MET A 334 9.85 -0.32 -15.45
CA MET A 334 8.74 0.42 -16.07
C MET A 334 8.81 1.93 -15.81
N GLY A 335 9.77 2.39 -15.01
CA GLY A 335 9.96 3.81 -14.72
C GLY A 335 8.83 4.36 -13.84
N PHE A 336 8.81 3.94 -12.58
CA PHE A 336 7.99 4.58 -11.53
C PHE A 336 8.88 5.17 -10.44
N VAL A 337 8.50 6.31 -9.90
CA VAL A 337 9.10 6.84 -8.67
C VAL A 337 8.35 6.26 -7.47
N VAL A 338 9.06 5.55 -6.59
CA VAL A 338 8.48 4.75 -5.50
C VAL A 338 8.70 5.41 -4.15
N TRP A 339 7.63 5.41 -3.35
CA TRP A 339 7.65 5.56 -1.90
C TRP A 339 7.45 4.16 -1.30
N ALA A 340 8.47 3.67 -0.59
CA ALA A 340 8.40 2.42 0.18
C ALA A 340 8.39 2.72 1.69
N GLU A 341 7.65 1.97 2.50
CA GLU A 341 7.47 2.27 3.92
C GLU A 341 7.43 1.03 4.82
N ILE A 342 7.62 1.25 6.13
CA ILE A 342 7.44 0.24 7.18
C ILE A 342 6.00 0.28 7.75
N PRO A 343 5.49 -0.81 8.36
CA PRO A 343 4.14 -0.87 8.91
C PRO A 343 3.96 -0.16 10.27
N PHE A 344 4.69 0.93 10.52
CA PHE A 344 4.47 1.74 11.72
C PHE A 344 3.22 2.61 11.54
N ILE A 345 2.06 2.07 11.94
CA ILE A 345 0.74 2.57 11.51
C ILE A 345 -0.27 2.70 12.66
N SER A 346 -1.15 3.70 12.56
CA SER A 346 -2.33 3.98 13.39
C SER A 346 -2.07 4.33 14.86
N VAL A 347 -1.51 3.40 15.64
CA VAL A 347 -1.38 3.54 17.10
C VAL A 347 0.01 3.08 17.51
N MET A 348 0.74 3.96 18.21
CA MET A 348 2.01 3.58 18.81
C MET A 348 1.81 2.70 20.05
N ASN A 349 2.33 1.48 19.99
CA ASN A 349 2.48 0.61 21.14
C ASN A 349 3.56 1.16 22.10
N GLN A 350 3.33 1.04 23.41
CA GLN A 350 4.22 1.54 24.45
C GLN A 350 5.35 0.57 24.80
N ASP A 351 5.29 -0.68 24.32
CA ASP A 351 6.36 -1.65 24.47
C ASP A 351 7.64 -1.14 23.77
N PRO A 352 8.77 -0.98 24.48
CA PRO A 352 10.04 -0.59 23.86
C PRO A 352 10.48 -1.53 22.72
N ASP A 353 10.14 -2.82 22.81
CA ASP A 353 10.47 -3.81 21.77
C ASP A 353 9.71 -3.53 20.47
N ALA A 354 8.55 -2.87 20.53
CA ALA A 354 7.80 -2.45 19.35
C ALA A 354 8.55 -1.38 18.54
N HIS A 355 9.24 -0.45 19.20
CA HIS A 355 10.09 0.53 18.51
C HIS A 355 11.34 -0.14 17.94
N GLN A 356 11.91 -1.10 18.67
CA GLN A 356 13.03 -1.91 18.16
C GLN A 356 12.63 -2.71 16.90
N ASN A 357 11.39 -3.19 16.83
CA ASN A 357 10.84 -3.81 15.63
C ASN A 357 10.72 -2.81 14.46
N CYS A 358 10.28 -1.56 14.69
CA CYS A 358 10.29 -0.52 13.65
C CYS A 358 11.71 -0.25 13.11
N ILE A 359 12.71 -0.17 14.01
CA ILE A 359 14.12 -0.01 13.65
C ILE A 359 14.61 -1.17 12.78
N ILE A 360 14.28 -2.41 13.15
CA ILE A 360 14.68 -3.60 12.38
C ILE A 360 14.02 -3.62 11.01
N GLN A 361 12.69 -3.41 10.94
CA GLN A 361 11.97 -3.36 9.68
C GLN A 361 12.47 -2.23 8.77
N LEU A 362 12.85 -1.08 9.32
CA LEU A 362 13.43 0.03 8.53
C LEU A 362 14.83 -0.33 8.01
N LYS A 363 15.66 -0.98 8.83
CA LYS A 363 16.98 -1.48 8.40
C LYS A 363 16.83 -2.48 7.26
N GLU A 364 15.97 -3.46 7.42
CA GLU A 364 15.69 -4.48 6.41
C GLU A 364 15.14 -3.85 5.12
N LEU A 365 14.19 -2.92 5.23
CA LEU A 365 13.64 -2.19 4.09
C LEU A 365 14.75 -1.45 3.34
N ILE A 366 15.60 -0.67 4.01
CA ILE A 366 16.65 0.10 3.34
C ILE A 366 17.71 -0.83 2.75
N ILE A 367 18.22 -1.79 3.51
CA ILE A 367 19.31 -2.68 3.08
C ILE A 367 18.89 -3.54 1.90
N GLN A 368 17.69 -4.13 1.95
CA GLN A 368 17.22 -5.04 0.91
C GLN A 368 16.88 -4.29 -0.39
N ASN A 369 16.54 -3.00 -0.29
CA ASN A 369 15.98 -2.24 -1.41
C ASN A 369 16.86 -1.05 -1.84
N TYR A 370 18.07 -0.90 -1.27
CA TYR A 370 18.96 0.23 -1.53
C TYR A 370 19.28 0.43 -3.02
N ASN A 371 19.41 -0.66 -3.76
CA ASN A 371 19.87 -0.63 -5.15
C ASN A 371 18.77 -0.26 -6.16
N HIS A 372 17.49 -0.25 -5.75
CA HIS A 372 16.37 0.05 -6.64
C HIS A 372 16.36 1.54 -7.02
N PRO A 373 16.63 1.92 -8.30
CA PRO A 373 16.60 3.31 -8.72
C PRO A 373 15.22 3.94 -8.61
N SER A 374 14.14 3.16 -8.71
CA SER A 374 12.76 3.63 -8.60
C SER A 374 12.47 4.25 -7.23
N ILE A 375 13.04 3.70 -6.15
CA ILE A 375 12.81 4.22 -4.81
C ILE A 375 13.50 5.56 -4.65
N CYS A 376 12.72 6.58 -4.29
CA CYS A 376 13.21 7.91 -3.95
C CYS A 376 12.87 8.30 -2.49
N PHE A 377 11.91 7.61 -1.87
CA PHE A 377 11.36 7.97 -0.57
C PHE A 377 11.24 6.78 0.38
N TRP A 378 11.69 6.97 1.62
CA TRP A 378 11.49 6.05 2.74
C TRP A 378 10.41 6.60 3.69
N GLY A 379 9.26 5.93 3.75
CA GLY A 379 8.18 6.26 4.67
C GLY A 379 8.44 5.71 6.06
N ILE A 380 8.41 6.57 7.08
CA ILE A 380 8.69 6.16 8.47
C ILE A 380 7.43 5.81 9.27
N SER A 381 6.26 6.33 8.90
CA SER A 381 4.97 5.97 9.52
C SER A 381 3.76 6.41 8.69
N ASN A 382 2.59 5.85 9.03
CA ASN A 382 1.29 6.18 8.46
C ASN A 382 0.24 6.42 9.56
N GLU A 383 -0.45 7.55 9.53
CA GLU A 383 -1.60 7.89 10.38
C GLU A 383 -1.39 7.67 11.89
N ILE A 384 -0.14 7.74 12.35
CA ILE A 384 0.24 7.27 13.69
C ILE A 384 -0.38 8.09 14.84
N LEU A 385 -0.90 9.28 14.53
CA LEU A 385 -1.60 10.13 15.49
C LEU A 385 -3.06 9.73 15.71
N ILE A 386 -3.61 8.70 15.04
CA ILE A 386 -4.91 8.13 15.42
C ILE A 386 -4.89 7.73 16.90
N GLY A 387 -3.81 7.09 17.36
CA GLY A 387 -3.59 6.75 18.77
C GLY A 387 -3.34 7.94 19.71
N GLY A 388 -3.20 9.16 19.18
CA GLY A 388 -2.80 10.35 19.93
C GLY A 388 -1.29 10.58 19.91
N ILE A 389 -0.88 11.79 20.32
CA ILE A 389 0.52 12.20 20.33
C ILE A 389 1.17 11.99 21.70
N SER A 390 2.45 11.64 21.73
CA SER A 390 3.28 11.61 22.95
C SER A 390 4.70 12.08 22.65
N GLU A 391 5.46 12.48 23.67
CA GLU A 391 6.87 12.87 23.50
C GLU A 391 7.71 11.69 22.99
N GLN A 392 7.44 10.47 23.49
CA GLN A 392 8.10 9.25 23.03
C GLN A 392 7.84 8.98 21.55
N LEU A 393 6.62 9.21 21.07
CA LEU A 393 6.28 9.06 19.66
C LEU A 393 7.12 9.98 18.77
N VAL A 394 7.23 11.25 19.16
CA VAL A 394 8.04 12.24 18.44
C VAL A 394 9.51 11.82 18.42
N GLU A 395 10.04 11.33 19.54
CA GLU A 395 11.44 10.88 19.61
C GLU A 395 11.70 9.64 18.75
N ASN A 396 10.79 8.67 18.77
CA ASN A 396 10.85 7.49 17.90
C ASN A 396 10.92 7.88 16.42
N HIS A 397 10.16 8.89 16.00
CA HIS A 397 10.21 9.38 14.61
C HIS A 397 11.53 10.07 14.27
N LYS A 398 12.11 10.84 15.19
CA LYS A 398 13.44 11.44 15.00
C LYS A 398 14.52 10.38 14.87
N GLU A 399 14.45 9.32 15.69
CA GLU A 399 15.38 8.20 15.63
C GLU A 399 15.26 7.44 14.30
N LEU A 400 14.04 7.11 13.85
CA LEU A 400 13.81 6.46 12.56
C LEU A 400 14.30 7.33 11.39
N ASN A 401 14.04 8.64 11.43
CA ASN A 401 14.54 9.57 10.42
C ASN A 401 16.08 9.63 10.41
N ALA A 402 16.71 9.77 11.57
CA ALA A 402 18.16 9.79 11.69
C ALA A 402 18.80 8.49 11.18
N LEU A 403 18.19 7.34 11.52
CA LEU A 403 18.61 6.03 11.04
C LEU A 403 18.52 5.93 9.52
N ALA A 404 17.40 6.36 8.91
CA ALA A 404 17.27 6.36 7.46
C ALA A 404 18.35 7.24 6.79
N LYS A 405 18.68 8.38 7.38
CA LYS A 405 19.73 9.28 6.89
C LYS A 405 21.15 8.74 7.06
N GLU A 406 21.40 8.01 8.14
CA GLU A 406 22.67 7.32 8.36
C GLU A 406 22.88 6.22 7.32
N MET A 407 21.84 5.41 7.09
CA MET A 407 21.92 4.24 6.22
C MET A 407 21.86 4.61 4.73
N ASP A 408 21.03 5.58 4.36
CA ASP A 408 20.85 6.02 2.98
C ASP A 408 20.69 7.54 2.87
N PRO A 409 21.80 8.29 2.86
CA PRO A 409 21.76 9.74 2.67
C PRO A 409 21.37 10.15 1.24
N THR A 410 21.15 9.20 0.33
CA THR A 410 20.84 9.46 -1.09
C THR A 410 19.34 9.56 -1.37
N ARG A 411 18.51 9.25 -0.37
CA ARG A 411 17.05 9.30 -0.47
C ARG A 411 16.43 10.21 0.58
N LEU A 412 15.18 10.59 0.31
CA LEU A 412 14.40 11.45 1.18
C LEU A 412 13.53 10.59 2.11
N THR A 413 13.33 11.03 3.34
CA THR A 413 12.34 10.46 4.26
C THR A 413 11.01 11.18 4.08
N THR A 414 9.92 10.45 4.32
CA THR A 414 8.55 10.97 4.26
C THR A 414 7.67 10.35 5.33
N ILE A 415 6.49 10.95 5.54
CA ILE A 415 5.47 10.52 6.48
C ILE A 415 4.09 10.77 5.88
N ALA A 416 3.13 9.88 6.18
CA ALA A 416 1.72 10.05 5.85
C ALA A 416 0.94 10.43 7.11
N HIS A 417 0.60 11.71 7.27
CA HIS A 417 -0.19 12.22 8.39
C HIS A 417 -1.67 11.87 8.21
N VAL A 418 -2.35 11.51 9.31
CA VAL A 418 -3.82 11.38 9.29
C VAL A 418 -4.47 12.76 9.09
N SER A 419 -5.63 12.81 8.43
CA SER A 419 -6.34 14.05 8.05
C SER A 419 -6.48 15.09 9.16
N MET A 420 -6.63 14.65 10.42
CA MET A 420 -6.87 15.51 11.58
C MET A 420 -5.57 15.96 12.29
N THR A 421 -4.40 15.56 11.78
CA THR A 421 -3.12 16.01 12.31
C THR A 421 -3.08 17.54 12.26
N PRO A 422 -2.89 18.22 13.40
CA PRO A 422 -2.84 19.68 13.43
C PRO A 422 -1.81 20.19 12.44
N ILE A 423 -2.14 21.24 11.68
CA ILE A 423 -1.24 21.85 10.70
C ILE A 423 0.04 22.41 11.33
N GLU A 424 0.01 22.71 12.62
CA GLU A 424 1.16 23.06 13.44
C GLU A 424 1.36 21.98 14.50
N GLY A 425 2.57 21.47 14.65
CA GLY A 425 2.84 20.39 15.60
C GLY A 425 4.27 19.86 15.50
N PRO A 426 4.72 19.10 16.51
CA PRO A 426 6.09 18.62 16.58
C PRO A 426 6.41 17.47 15.62
N MET A 427 5.41 16.97 14.89
CA MET A 427 5.60 15.95 13.84
C MET A 427 6.10 16.57 12.53
N HIS A 428 5.88 17.87 12.32
CA HIS A 428 6.35 18.59 11.14
C HIS A 428 7.84 18.92 11.25
N GLY A 429 8.55 18.87 10.12
CA GLY A 429 9.98 19.13 10.02
C GLY A 429 10.88 18.01 10.53
N ILE A 430 10.34 16.82 10.84
CA ILE A 430 11.15 15.63 11.15
C ILE A 430 11.69 15.01 9.86
N THR A 431 10.82 14.72 8.90
CA THR A 431 11.17 14.13 7.59
C THR A 431 11.48 15.20 6.56
N ASP A 432 12.14 14.85 5.46
CA ASP A 432 12.49 15.86 4.43
C ASP A 432 11.28 16.35 3.64
N VAL A 433 10.30 15.48 3.43
CA VAL A 433 9.02 15.79 2.78
C VAL A 433 7.88 15.22 3.60
N GLU A 434 6.68 15.75 3.40
CA GLU A 434 5.51 15.36 4.19
C GLU A 434 4.30 15.17 3.30
N SER A 435 3.36 14.34 3.72
CA SER A 435 2.10 14.15 3.03
C SER A 435 0.95 13.93 4.01
N TYR A 436 -0.25 14.25 3.56
CA TYR A 436 -1.47 14.01 4.33
C TYR A 436 -2.37 12.99 3.64
N ASN A 437 -3.12 12.26 4.45
CA ASN A 437 -4.23 11.42 4.03
C ASN A 437 -5.52 12.21 4.19
N HIS A 438 -6.12 12.69 3.10
CA HIS A 438 -7.36 13.46 3.12
C HIS A 438 -8.49 12.77 2.38
N TYR A 439 -9.65 12.73 3.04
CA TYR A 439 -10.87 12.11 2.56
C TYR A 439 -12.04 13.09 2.56
N PHE A 440 -11.76 14.39 2.38
CA PHE A 440 -12.82 15.41 2.30
C PHE A 440 -13.75 15.11 1.13
N GLY A 441 -15.05 15.01 1.41
CA GLY A 441 -16.07 14.51 0.47
C GLY A 441 -16.45 13.05 0.69
N TRP A 442 -15.71 12.26 1.47
CA TRP A 442 -16.08 10.86 1.77
C TRP A 442 -16.28 10.58 3.25
N TYR A 443 -15.29 10.87 4.10
CA TYR A 443 -15.37 10.64 5.55
C TYR A 443 -15.77 11.89 6.34
N GLY A 444 -15.96 13.02 5.66
CA GLY A 444 -16.39 14.30 6.23
C GLY A 444 -16.14 15.42 5.22
N GLY A 445 -16.69 16.61 5.47
CA GLY A 445 -16.52 17.77 4.60
C GLY A 445 -17.00 17.55 3.16
N LYS A 446 -16.54 18.42 2.25
CA LYS A 446 -16.86 18.37 0.81
C LYS A 446 -15.59 18.14 0.01
N MET A 447 -15.72 17.56 -1.19
CA MET A 447 -14.54 17.33 -2.05
C MET A 447 -13.84 18.65 -2.39
N GLU A 448 -14.58 19.75 -2.46
CA GLU A 448 -14.06 21.10 -2.70
C GLU A 448 -13.17 21.65 -1.58
N ASP A 449 -13.15 21.03 -0.39
CA ASP A 449 -12.32 21.48 0.73
C ASP A 449 -10.84 21.08 0.55
N ASN A 450 -10.53 20.10 -0.31
CA ASN A 450 -9.16 19.64 -0.55
C ASN A 450 -8.25 20.77 -1.05
N GLY A 451 -8.66 21.49 -2.11
CA GLY A 451 -7.85 22.57 -2.69
C GLY A 451 -7.52 23.69 -1.69
N PRO A 452 -8.53 24.32 -1.06
CA PRO A 452 -8.32 25.35 -0.04
C PRO A 452 -7.48 24.89 1.15
N TRP A 453 -7.63 23.64 1.60
CA TRP A 453 -6.81 23.09 2.68
C TRP A 453 -5.34 23.04 2.28
N MET A 454 -5.04 22.47 1.10
CA MET A 454 -3.68 22.36 0.57
C MET A 454 -3.04 23.75 0.41
N ASP A 455 -3.79 24.70 -0.17
CA ASP A 455 -3.33 26.09 -0.36
C ASP A 455 -3.04 26.78 0.99
N ASN A 456 -3.87 26.52 2.01
CA ASN A 456 -3.67 27.08 3.33
C ASN A 456 -2.44 26.48 4.03
N PHE A 457 -2.25 25.17 3.99
CA PHE A 457 -1.05 24.53 4.56
C PHE A 457 0.22 25.08 3.90
N HIS A 458 0.28 25.08 2.57
CA HIS A 458 1.45 25.56 1.83
C HIS A 458 1.76 27.05 2.10
N LYS A 459 0.72 27.87 2.33
CA LYS A 459 0.88 29.27 2.72
C LYS A 459 1.48 29.42 4.14
N ILE A 460 1.10 28.56 5.07
CA ILE A 460 1.56 28.61 6.47
C ILE A 460 2.97 28.02 6.59
N HIS A 461 3.25 26.95 5.82
CA HIS A 461 4.51 26.22 5.79
C HIS A 461 5.15 26.23 4.40
N PRO A 462 5.61 27.40 3.90
CA PRO A 462 6.23 27.50 2.57
C PRO A 462 7.57 26.76 2.46
N GLU A 463 8.16 26.33 3.57
CA GLU A 463 9.37 25.53 3.65
C GLU A 463 9.14 24.02 3.52
N ILE A 464 7.92 23.53 3.74
CA ILE A 464 7.59 22.10 3.73
C ILE A 464 7.18 21.67 2.32
N CYS A 465 7.80 20.60 1.82
CA CYS A 465 7.34 19.93 0.62
C CYS A 465 6.08 19.11 0.95
N LEU A 466 4.90 19.66 0.65
CA LEU A 466 3.60 19.04 0.93
C LEU A 466 3.14 18.12 -0.22
N GLY A 467 2.72 16.91 0.13
CA GLY A 467 2.12 15.91 -0.75
C GLY A 467 0.76 15.42 -0.24
N LEU A 468 0.12 14.55 -1.01
CA LEU A 468 -1.17 13.94 -0.67
C LEU A 468 -1.06 12.41 -0.80
N SER A 469 -0.72 11.74 0.30
CA SER A 469 -0.36 10.32 0.34
C SER A 469 -1.55 9.38 0.23
N GLU A 470 -2.74 9.86 0.58
CA GLU A 470 -4.00 9.16 0.37
C GLU A 470 -5.12 10.15 0.08
N TYR A 471 -5.91 9.81 -0.93
CA TYR A 471 -7.21 10.42 -1.20
C TYR A 471 -8.04 9.48 -2.06
N GLY A 472 -9.33 9.40 -1.77
CA GLY A 472 -10.21 8.48 -2.47
C GLY A 472 -11.59 8.39 -1.84
N CYS A 473 -12.47 7.66 -2.50
CA CYS A 473 -13.77 7.33 -1.97
C CYS A 473 -14.19 5.96 -2.50
N GLU A 474 -15.11 5.32 -1.78
CA GLU A 474 -15.60 3.99 -2.14
C GLU A 474 -16.39 4.07 -3.45
N GLY A 475 -16.30 3.03 -4.28
CA GLY A 475 -17.08 2.90 -5.51
C GLY A 475 -17.43 1.44 -5.77
N ILE A 476 -18.71 1.11 -5.64
CA ILE A 476 -19.22 -0.24 -5.83
C ILE A 476 -20.05 -0.25 -7.11
N ILE A 477 -19.54 -0.98 -8.11
CA ILE A 477 -20.00 -0.94 -9.51
C ILE A 477 -21.40 -1.51 -9.77
N THR A 478 -22.11 -1.90 -8.71
CA THR A 478 -23.51 -2.31 -8.74
C THR A 478 -24.43 -1.10 -8.58
N TYR A 479 -23.99 -0.07 -7.85
CA TYR A 479 -24.81 1.07 -7.48
C TYR A 479 -24.65 2.22 -8.45
N HIS A 480 -25.80 2.77 -8.85
CA HIS A 480 -25.93 3.79 -9.88
C HIS A 480 -27.11 4.72 -9.61
N GLY A 481 -27.02 5.93 -10.14
CA GLY A 481 -28.14 6.84 -10.13
C GLY A 481 -27.85 8.18 -10.82
N PRO A 482 -28.88 8.96 -11.12
CA PRO A 482 -28.72 10.24 -11.81
C PRO A 482 -28.23 11.37 -10.89
N ASN A 483 -28.29 11.16 -9.57
CA ASN A 483 -27.94 12.14 -8.54
C ASN A 483 -26.91 11.55 -7.56
N PRO A 484 -25.67 11.30 -8.01
CA PRO A 484 -24.62 10.75 -7.17
C PRO A 484 -24.35 11.62 -5.93
N ALA A 485 -24.25 10.98 -4.77
CA ALA A 485 -24.07 11.64 -3.48
C ALA A 485 -23.16 10.84 -2.54
N CYS A 486 -22.53 11.53 -1.59
CA CYS A 486 -21.67 10.87 -0.60
C CYS A 486 -22.46 9.77 0.15
N LYS A 487 -21.79 8.62 0.38
CA LYS A 487 -22.34 7.41 1.01
C LYS A 487 -23.42 6.67 0.22
N ASP A 488 -23.68 7.00 -1.04
CA ASP A 488 -24.48 6.11 -1.92
C ASP A 488 -23.66 4.94 -2.49
N TYR A 489 -22.31 5.01 -2.37
CA TYR A 489 -21.34 4.03 -2.90
C TYR A 489 -21.38 3.85 -4.42
N SER A 490 -22.07 4.74 -5.13
CA SER A 490 -22.21 4.67 -6.58
C SER A 490 -20.88 4.89 -7.28
N GLU A 491 -20.74 4.24 -8.43
CA GLU A 491 -19.60 4.49 -9.30
C GLU A 491 -19.58 5.93 -9.81
N GLU A 492 -20.76 6.52 -10.06
CA GLU A 492 -20.91 7.91 -10.48
C GLU A 492 -20.40 8.90 -9.42
N TYR A 493 -20.63 8.67 -8.12
CA TYR A 493 -20.08 9.53 -7.07
C TYR A 493 -18.55 9.40 -6.99
N GLN A 494 -18.03 8.18 -7.13
CA GLN A 494 -16.59 7.95 -7.15
C GLN A 494 -15.91 8.70 -8.30
N ALA A 495 -16.53 8.65 -9.47
CA ALA A 495 -16.04 9.32 -10.67
C ALA A 495 -16.04 10.85 -10.48
N LEU A 496 -17.13 11.42 -9.94
CA LEU A 496 -17.21 12.86 -9.65
C LEU A 496 -16.15 13.33 -8.64
N TYR A 497 -15.93 12.56 -7.58
CA TYR A 497 -14.89 12.84 -6.60
C TYR A 497 -13.52 12.90 -7.28
N HIS A 498 -13.18 11.90 -8.10
CA HIS A 498 -11.88 11.83 -8.74
C HIS A 498 -11.70 12.83 -9.89
N GLU A 499 -12.77 13.28 -10.56
CA GLU A 499 -12.72 14.43 -11.46
C GLU A 499 -12.27 15.70 -10.75
N HIS A 500 -12.86 15.98 -9.57
CA HIS A 500 -12.47 17.12 -8.76
C HIS A 500 -11.00 17.02 -8.36
N MET A 501 -10.60 15.87 -7.84
CA MET A 501 -9.24 15.67 -7.34
C MET A 501 -8.19 15.75 -8.45
N ALA A 502 -8.41 15.10 -9.61
CA ALA A 502 -7.47 15.16 -10.73
C ALA A 502 -7.24 16.60 -11.19
N LYS A 503 -8.30 17.41 -11.30
CA LYS A 503 -8.20 18.82 -11.63
C LYS A 503 -7.47 19.64 -10.55
N MET A 504 -7.85 19.44 -9.28
CA MET A 504 -7.25 20.14 -8.13
C MET A 504 -5.73 19.93 -8.07
N LEU A 505 -5.28 18.71 -8.35
CA LEU A 505 -3.87 18.32 -8.37
C LEU A 505 -3.11 18.85 -9.60
N GLU A 506 -3.74 18.90 -10.76
CA GLU A 506 -3.15 19.50 -11.98
C GLU A 506 -2.89 21.00 -11.79
N GLU A 507 -3.80 21.71 -11.13
CA GLU A 507 -3.69 23.14 -10.84
C GLU A 507 -2.61 23.48 -9.79
N ARG A 508 -2.04 22.48 -9.10
CA ARG A 508 -1.09 22.63 -7.99
C ARG A 508 0.20 21.81 -8.22
N PRO A 509 1.05 22.20 -9.17
CA PRO A 509 2.27 21.46 -9.49
C PRO A 509 3.28 21.41 -8.33
N TRP A 510 3.19 22.32 -7.35
CA TRP A 510 4.01 22.35 -6.14
C TRP A 510 3.73 21.18 -5.19
N ILE A 511 2.57 20.52 -5.30
CA ILE A 511 2.30 19.27 -4.58
C ILE A 511 3.27 18.21 -5.11
N TRP A 512 4.28 17.86 -4.30
CA TRP A 512 5.41 17.05 -4.77
C TRP A 512 4.97 15.66 -5.21
N SER A 513 3.98 15.07 -4.54
CA SER A 513 3.34 13.83 -4.94
C SER A 513 1.87 13.73 -4.53
N SER A 514 1.11 12.92 -5.26
CA SER A 514 -0.25 12.54 -4.92
C SER A 514 -0.50 11.06 -5.23
N HIS A 515 -1.05 10.30 -4.27
CA HIS A 515 -1.33 8.88 -4.43
C HIS A 515 -2.81 8.57 -4.14
N VAL A 516 -3.53 8.17 -5.19
CA VAL A 516 -4.92 7.68 -5.04
C VAL A 516 -4.94 6.52 -4.06
N TRP A 517 -5.85 6.57 -3.09
CA TRP A 517 -6.20 5.45 -2.22
C TRP A 517 -7.48 4.79 -2.75
N ASN A 518 -7.40 3.69 -3.50
CA ASN A 518 -6.21 2.91 -3.88
C ASN A 518 -6.26 2.55 -5.38
N MET A 519 -5.22 1.94 -5.94
CA MET A 519 -5.27 1.43 -7.32
C MET A 519 -6.30 0.31 -7.46
N PHE A 520 -6.29 -0.63 -6.51
CA PHE A 520 -7.14 -1.83 -6.53
C PHE A 520 -7.97 -1.89 -5.24
N ASP A 521 -9.18 -2.41 -5.35
CA ASP A 521 -9.91 -2.88 -4.16
C ASP A 521 -9.07 -3.95 -3.47
N PHE A 522 -9.12 -4.03 -2.14
CA PHE A 522 -8.25 -4.92 -1.37
C PHE A 522 -8.96 -5.50 -0.13
N GLY A 523 -8.34 -6.51 0.47
CA GLY A 523 -8.88 -7.25 1.60
C GLY A 523 -8.72 -6.55 2.94
N CYS A 524 -9.85 -6.36 3.62
CA CYS A 524 -9.88 -5.96 5.03
C CYS A 524 -11.03 -6.70 5.72
N ALA A 525 -10.71 -7.80 6.39
CA ALA A 525 -11.69 -8.70 7.01
C ALA A 525 -12.66 -7.99 7.99
N ALA A 526 -12.21 -6.89 8.60
CA ALA A 526 -12.99 -6.09 9.54
C ALA A 526 -14.03 -5.17 8.87
N ARG A 527 -13.92 -4.88 7.57
CA ARG A 527 -14.86 -3.97 6.88
C ARG A 527 -16.19 -4.66 6.58
N ASN A 528 -17.27 -3.91 6.76
CA ASN A 528 -18.62 -4.31 6.37
C ASN A 528 -19.44 -3.05 6.07
N GLU A 529 -19.32 -2.55 4.85
CA GLU A 529 -19.93 -1.29 4.43
C GLU A 529 -20.35 -1.33 2.95
N GLY A 530 -21.34 -0.52 2.55
CA GLY A 530 -21.79 -0.46 1.17
C GLY A 530 -22.32 -1.79 0.63
N GLY A 531 -22.88 -2.66 1.49
CA GLY A 531 -23.36 -3.98 1.07
C GLY A 531 -22.27 -4.99 0.68
N VAL A 532 -20.99 -4.69 0.94
CA VAL A 532 -19.85 -5.59 0.72
C VAL A 532 -19.06 -5.74 2.02
N ALA A 533 -18.85 -6.99 2.43
CA ALA A 533 -18.06 -7.31 3.60
C ALA A 533 -16.64 -7.78 3.21
N GLY A 534 -15.67 -7.57 4.10
CA GLY A 534 -14.28 -8.01 3.96
C GLY A 534 -13.43 -7.17 3.01
N ARG A 535 -13.89 -5.98 2.58
CA ARG A 535 -13.27 -5.19 1.50
C ARG A 535 -13.22 -3.70 1.78
N ASN A 536 -12.12 -3.10 1.33
CA ASN A 536 -12.06 -1.69 1.00
C ASN A 536 -12.22 -1.57 -0.53
N ASN A 537 -13.27 -0.89 -0.99
CA ASN A 537 -13.65 -0.78 -2.40
C ASN A 537 -13.37 0.63 -2.98
N LYS A 538 -12.36 1.33 -2.45
CA LYS A 538 -11.89 2.61 -3.01
C LYS A 538 -11.03 2.47 -4.27
N GLY A 539 -10.76 1.25 -4.71
CA GLY A 539 -9.95 0.96 -5.88
C GLY A 539 -10.44 1.69 -7.12
N LEU A 540 -9.53 2.09 -7.99
CA LEU A 540 -9.84 2.43 -9.39
C LEU A 540 -10.16 1.20 -10.22
N MET A 541 -9.71 0.03 -9.75
CA MET A 541 -9.96 -1.28 -10.32
C MET A 541 -10.45 -2.26 -9.26
N THR A 542 -11.21 -3.27 -9.67
CA THR A 542 -11.64 -4.35 -8.79
C THR A 542 -10.46 -5.20 -8.30
N ILE A 543 -10.63 -5.84 -7.14
CA ILE A 543 -9.59 -6.66 -6.47
C ILE A 543 -9.04 -7.81 -7.35
N ASP A 544 -9.83 -8.27 -8.33
CA ASP A 544 -9.44 -9.34 -9.26
C ASP A 544 -8.75 -8.82 -10.52
N ARG A 545 -8.52 -7.50 -10.60
CA ARG A 545 -7.87 -6.77 -11.70
C ARG A 545 -8.67 -6.81 -13.02
N LYS A 546 -9.94 -7.22 -13.01
CA LYS A 546 -10.72 -7.42 -14.25
C LYS A 546 -11.53 -6.22 -14.68
N VAL A 547 -12.01 -5.41 -13.75
CA VAL A 547 -12.90 -4.28 -14.07
C VAL A 547 -12.21 -2.98 -13.68
N LYS A 548 -11.96 -2.15 -14.69
CA LYS A 548 -11.61 -0.73 -14.53
C LYS A 548 -12.89 0.04 -14.28
N LYS A 549 -12.97 0.72 -13.13
CA LYS A 549 -14.08 1.62 -12.79
C LYS A 549 -13.98 2.89 -13.63
N ASP A 550 -15.04 3.68 -13.72
CA ASP A 550 -15.00 4.93 -14.49
C ASP A 550 -13.93 5.91 -13.97
N SER A 551 -13.68 5.91 -12.66
CA SER A 551 -12.60 6.66 -12.01
C SER A 551 -11.18 6.31 -12.53
N TYR A 552 -10.96 5.11 -13.06
CA TYR A 552 -9.69 4.78 -13.73
C TYR A 552 -9.48 5.67 -14.96
N TYR A 553 -10.53 5.89 -15.74
CA TYR A 553 -10.43 6.56 -17.04
C TYR A 553 -10.30 8.07 -16.94
N ILE A 554 -10.74 8.69 -15.83
CA ILE A 554 -10.47 10.13 -15.60
C ILE A 554 -8.96 10.35 -15.42
N TYR A 555 -8.29 9.54 -14.60
CA TYR A 555 -6.84 9.63 -14.46
C TYR A 555 -6.11 9.25 -15.75
N GLN A 556 -6.59 8.24 -16.49
CA GLN A 556 -6.02 7.93 -17.79
C GLN A 556 -6.12 9.12 -18.76
N ALA A 557 -7.21 9.89 -18.73
CA ALA A 557 -7.34 11.10 -19.53
C ALA A 557 -6.36 12.21 -19.10
N TYR A 558 -6.07 12.36 -17.81
CA TYR A 558 -5.10 13.34 -17.31
C TYR A 558 -3.64 12.92 -17.55
N TRP A 559 -3.30 11.66 -17.30
CA TRP A 559 -1.91 11.23 -17.16
C TRP A 559 -1.36 10.49 -18.39
N ASN A 560 -2.21 9.77 -19.12
CA ASN A 560 -1.73 8.99 -20.27
C ASN A 560 -1.75 9.83 -21.56
N LYS A 561 -0.61 9.85 -22.26
CA LYS A 561 -0.42 10.58 -23.54
C LYS A 561 -1.10 9.87 -24.72
N LYS A 562 -1.40 8.57 -24.62
CA LYS A 562 -2.03 7.79 -25.71
C LYS A 562 -3.48 8.26 -25.92
N PRO A 563 -3.91 8.64 -27.14
CA PRO A 563 -5.28 9.05 -27.41
C PRO A 563 -6.32 8.06 -26.86
N MET A 564 -7.29 8.56 -26.10
CA MET A 564 -8.34 7.73 -25.50
C MET A 564 -9.69 8.48 -25.43
N VAL A 565 -10.77 7.71 -25.43
CA VAL A 565 -12.14 8.19 -25.14
C VAL A 565 -12.87 7.06 -24.41
N HIS A 566 -13.59 7.39 -23.34
CA HIS A 566 -14.35 6.44 -22.53
C HIS A 566 -15.71 7.01 -22.17
N LEU A 567 -16.78 6.28 -22.49
CA LEU A 567 -18.15 6.54 -22.04
C LEU A 567 -18.33 6.03 -20.61
N CYS A 568 -18.66 6.93 -19.69
CA CYS A 568 -18.97 6.56 -18.30
C CYS A 568 -20.41 6.04 -18.16
N GLY A 569 -20.67 5.31 -17.07
CA GLY A 569 -21.98 4.79 -16.73
C GLY A 569 -22.43 3.64 -17.62
N LYS A 570 -21.48 2.83 -18.14
CA LYS A 570 -21.79 1.63 -18.95
C LYS A 570 -22.58 0.57 -18.16
N ARG A 571 -22.37 0.54 -16.84
CA ARG A 571 -23.04 -0.39 -15.90
C ARG A 571 -24.40 0.16 -15.41
N TYR A 572 -24.58 1.48 -15.45
CA TYR A 572 -25.87 2.16 -15.33
C TYR A 572 -26.68 2.06 -16.64
N ALA A 573 -27.00 0.82 -17.01
CA ALA A 573 -27.51 0.45 -18.33
C ALA A 573 -29.00 0.79 -18.52
N GLN A 574 -29.82 0.70 -17.48
CA GLN A 574 -31.27 0.98 -17.55
C GLN A 574 -31.59 2.31 -16.86
N ARG A 575 -32.00 3.31 -17.63
CA ARG A 575 -32.18 4.67 -17.13
C ARG A 575 -33.61 5.14 -17.28
N ALA A 576 -34.14 5.78 -16.24
CA ALA A 576 -35.44 6.42 -16.27
C ALA A 576 -35.34 7.93 -16.56
N GLY A 577 -36.48 8.54 -16.86
CA GLY A 577 -36.59 9.97 -17.14
C GLY A 577 -36.52 10.33 -18.63
N GLU A 578 -36.87 11.57 -18.92
CA GLU A 578 -36.90 12.08 -20.30
C GLU A 578 -35.50 12.46 -20.82
N MET A 579 -34.64 12.96 -19.93
CA MET A 579 -33.27 13.34 -20.24
C MET A 579 -32.32 12.60 -19.30
N THR A 580 -31.18 12.16 -19.83
CA THR A 580 -30.09 11.57 -19.04
C THR A 580 -28.77 12.24 -19.38
N GLN A 581 -27.87 12.30 -18.40
CA GLN A 581 -26.50 12.79 -18.62
C GLN A 581 -25.61 11.65 -19.13
N ILE A 582 -24.90 11.91 -20.22
CA ILE A 582 -23.84 11.05 -20.74
C ILE A 582 -22.52 11.75 -20.50
N ARG A 583 -21.72 11.18 -19.62
CA ARG A 583 -20.40 11.67 -19.24
C ARG A 583 -19.34 10.88 -20.02
N VAL A 584 -18.35 11.58 -20.54
CA VAL A 584 -17.27 11.01 -21.35
C VAL A 584 -15.93 11.55 -20.86
N TYR A 585 -14.94 10.68 -20.70
CA TYR A 585 -13.55 11.06 -20.44
C TYR A 585 -12.71 10.93 -21.70
N SER A 586 -11.88 11.94 -22.00
CA SER A 586 -10.96 11.90 -23.14
C SER A 586 -9.79 12.84 -22.95
N ASN A 587 -8.58 12.42 -23.33
CA ASN A 587 -7.44 13.34 -23.42
C ASN A 587 -7.40 14.14 -24.75
N GLN A 588 -8.39 13.96 -25.62
CA GLN A 588 -8.53 14.71 -26.87
C GLN A 588 -9.31 16.03 -26.63
N PRO A 589 -9.11 17.06 -27.46
CA PRO A 589 -9.69 18.39 -27.22
C PRO A 589 -11.20 18.49 -27.51
N SER A 590 -11.77 17.54 -28.25
CA SER A 590 -13.20 17.52 -28.57
C SER A 590 -13.75 16.09 -28.65
N VAL A 591 -15.03 15.95 -28.32
CA VAL A 591 -15.79 14.71 -28.40
C VAL A 591 -17.10 14.97 -29.14
N ILE A 592 -17.40 14.10 -30.11
CA ILE A 592 -18.71 14.03 -30.79
C ILE A 592 -19.50 12.88 -30.19
N LEU A 593 -20.73 13.14 -29.75
CA LEU A 593 -21.64 12.11 -29.29
C LEU A 593 -22.67 11.77 -30.37
N PHE A 594 -22.87 10.48 -30.61
CA PHE A 594 -23.91 9.94 -31.48
C PHE A 594 -24.91 9.12 -30.65
N LEU A 595 -26.19 9.27 -30.97
CA LEU A 595 -27.30 8.48 -30.43
C LEU A 595 -27.95 7.73 -31.59
N ASN A 596 -27.87 6.40 -31.57
CA ASN A 596 -28.40 5.53 -32.62
C ASN A 596 -27.90 5.89 -34.03
N GLY A 597 -26.62 6.29 -34.12
CA GLY A 597 -25.96 6.70 -35.37
C GLY A 597 -26.21 8.16 -35.79
N GLU A 598 -27.08 8.89 -35.10
CA GLU A 598 -27.35 10.31 -35.36
C GLU A 598 -26.46 11.18 -34.47
N LYS A 599 -25.75 12.16 -35.05
CA LYS A 599 -24.95 13.12 -34.28
C LYS A 599 -25.87 13.92 -33.37
N VAL A 600 -25.61 13.87 -32.07
CA VAL A 600 -26.32 14.66 -31.06
C VAL A 600 -25.67 16.03 -30.92
N GLU A 601 -24.40 16.04 -30.55
CA GLU A 601 -23.64 17.25 -30.22
C GLU A 601 -22.14 16.99 -30.36
N GLU A 602 -21.37 18.06 -30.50
CA GLU A 602 -19.91 18.05 -30.40
C GLU A 602 -19.51 19.08 -29.34
N LEU A 603 -18.74 18.64 -28.34
CA LEU A 603 -18.27 19.48 -27.26
C LEU A 603 -16.76 19.59 -27.29
N SER A 604 -16.25 20.77 -26.91
CA SER A 604 -14.85 21.00 -26.58
C SER A 604 -14.75 21.28 -25.09
N ALA A 605 -13.93 20.51 -24.38
CA ALA A 605 -13.75 20.59 -22.94
C ALA A 605 -12.37 20.03 -22.57
N ASP A 606 -11.95 20.22 -21.33
CA ASP A 606 -10.72 19.63 -20.81
C ASP A 606 -11.05 18.36 -20.00
N LYS A 607 -10.69 17.21 -20.56
CA LYS A 607 -10.82 15.86 -19.99
C LYS A 607 -12.24 15.32 -19.79
N VAL A 608 -13.16 16.14 -19.31
CA VAL A 608 -14.53 15.75 -18.94
C VAL A 608 -15.54 16.40 -19.87
N PHE A 609 -16.35 15.58 -20.53
CA PHE A 609 -17.41 16.03 -21.45
C PHE A 609 -18.75 15.52 -20.92
N VAL A 610 -19.73 16.41 -20.77
CA VAL A 610 -21.06 16.05 -20.26
C VAL A 610 -22.12 16.46 -21.27
N PHE A 611 -22.78 15.48 -21.85
CA PHE A 611 -23.88 15.64 -22.78
C PHE A 611 -25.20 15.38 -22.08
N THR A 612 -26.27 16.05 -22.49
CA THR A 612 -27.63 15.76 -22.00
C THR A 612 -28.47 15.27 -23.17
N VAL A 613 -28.94 14.01 -23.09
CA VAL A 613 -29.60 13.33 -24.22
C VAL A 613 -30.99 12.84 -23.85
N ALA A 614 -31.91 12.89 -24.81
CA ALA A 614 -33.21 12.23 -24.71
C ALA A 614 -33.10 10.83 -25.30
N LEU A 615 -33.17 9.79 -24.47
CA LEU A 615 -33.17 8.41 -24.95
C LEU A 615 -34.47 8.11 -25.72
N LYS A 616 -34.37 7.33 -26.80
CA LYS A 616 -35.53 6.75 -27.50
C LYS A 616 -36.03 5.55 -26.68
N ASP A 617 -37.30 5.17 -26.84
CA ASP A 617 -37.86 4.00 -26.13
C ASP A 617 -37.09 2.71 -26.50
N GLY A 618 -36.82 1.86 -25.50
CA GLY A 618 -36.03 0.64 -25.67
C GLY A 618 -34.52 0.89 -25.69
N PHE A 619 -33.79 0.11 -26.50
CA PHE A 619 -32.32 0.17 -26.56
C PHE A 619 -31.81 1.36 -27.38
N ASN A 620 -30.74 1.98 -26.88
CA ASN A 620 -30.06 3.13 -27.43
C ASN A 620 -28.56 2.85 -27.51
N ILE A 621 -28.00 2.95 -28.72
CA ILE A 621 -26.56 2.84 -28.94
C ILE A 621 -25.97 4.24 -28.82
N ILE A 622 -25.09 4.43 -27.84
CA ILE A 622 -24.34 5.66 -27.64
C ILE A 622 -22.92 5.44 -28.14
N THR A 623 -22.44 6.33 -29.00
CA THR A 623 -21.07 6.31 -29.49
C THR A 623 -20.41 7.65 -29.22
N ALA A 624 -19.28 7.65 -28.52
CA ALA A 624 -18.42 8.81 -28.38
C ALA A 624 -17.24 8.67 -29.34
N GLN A 625 -16.94 9.74 -30.08
CA GLN A 625 -15.79 9.81 -30.98
C GLN A 625 -14.91 11.00 -30.60
N ALA A 626 -13.62 10.76 -30.46
CA ALA A 626 -12.62 11.80 -30.19
C ALA A 626 -11.42 11.57 -31.12
N GLY A 627 -11.27 12.40 -32.15
CA GLY A 627 -10.29 12.16 -33.21
C GLY A 627 -10.49 10.79 -33.89
N GLU A 628 -9.48 9.93 -33.82
CA GLU A 628 -9.47 8.58 -34.40
C GLU A 628 -9.96 7.49 -33.44
N VAL A 629 -10.15 7.80 -32.15
CA VAL A 629 -10.64 6.84 -31.16
C VAL A 629 -12.13 6.96 -30.96
N GLN A 630 -12.77 5.81 -30.72
CA GLN A 630 -14.20 5.69 -30.47
C GLN A 630 -14.45 4.75 -29.31
N ASP A 631 -15.53 5.02 -28.57
CA ASP A 631 -16.07 4.12 -27.57
C ASP A 631 -17.58 4.04 -27.73
N THR A 632 -18.16 2.90 -27.34
CA THR A 632 -19.59 2.64 -27.47
C THR A 632 -20.16 2.01 -26.22
N MET A 633 -21.41 2.33 -25.92
CA MET A 633 -22.21 1.64 -24.92
C MET A 633 -23.66 1.51 -25.40
N THR A 634 -24.41 0.60 -24.78
CA THR A 634 -25.83 0.42 -25.04
C THR A 634 -26.60 0.68 -23.75
N LEU A 635 -27.56 1.60 -23.81
CA LEU A 635 -28.47 1.92 -22.70
C LEU A 635 -29.90 1.52 -23.07
N GLU A 636 -30.75 1.28 -22.08
CA GLU A 636 -32.17 1.04 -22.24
C GLU A 636 -32.97 2.12 -21.50
N LYS A 637 -33.93 2.76 -22.19
CA LYS A 637 -34.89 3.65 -21.54
C LYS A 637 -35.96 2.80 -20.85
N VAL A 638 -36.12 2.96 -19.54
CA VAL A 638 -37.11 2.26 -18.72
C VAL A 638 -37.99 3.27 -17.98
N GLU A 639 -39.18 2.87 -17.55
CA GLU A 639 -40.07 3.73 -16.76
C GLU A 639 -39.56 3.88 -15.31
N LYS A 640 -39.06 2.78 -14.73
CA LYS A 640 -38.47 2.72 -13.38
C LYS A 640 -37.12 2.02 -13.45
N GLU A 641 -36.13 2.58 -12.79
CA GLU A 641 -34.80 1.99 -12.71
C GLU A 641 -34.78 0.74 -11.82
N PRO A 642 -33.88 -0.22 -12.09
CA PRO A 642 -33.68 -1.39 -11.25
C PRO A 642 -33.38 -1.04 -9.80
N GLU A 643 -34.05 -1.71 -8.87
CA GLU A 643 -33.83 -1.48 -7.43
C GLU A 643 -32.42 -1.87 -6.98
N ILE A 644 -31.75 -2.78 -7.70
CA ILE A 644 -30.36 -3.18 -7.43
C ILE A 644 -29.34 -2.04 -7.60
N TYR A 645 -29.68 -0.98 -8.34
CA TYR A 645 -28.81 0.20 -8.49
C TYR A 645 -28.72 1.05 -7.22
N VAL A 646 -29.60 0.84 -6.24
CA VAL A 646 -29.60 1.63 -5.02
C VAL A 646 -29.27 0.72 -3.85
N LEU A 647 -28.25 1.09 -3.07
CA LEU A 647 -27.96 0.43 -1.80
C LEU A 647 -29.22 0.49 -0.91
N PRO A 648 -29.77 -0.64 -0.41
CA PRO A 648 -31.01 -0.64 0.36
C PRO A 648 -30.99 0.32 1.56
N GLU A 649 -29.84 0.44 2.23
CA GLU A 649 -29.63 1.32 3.38
C GLU A 649 -29.79 2.80 3.04
N VAL A 650 -29.58 3.23 1.80
CA VAL A 650 -29.79 4.63 1.37
C VAL A 650 -31.29 4.94 1.40
N ASN A 651 -32.12 4.01 0.95
CA ASN A 651 -33.57 4.13 1.05
C ASN A 651 -34.00 4.11 2.52
N GLU A 652 -33.44 3.21 3.32
CA GLU A 652 -33.69 3.17 4.77
C GLU A 652 -33.19 4.42 5.50
N ARG A 653 -32.18 5.14 5.03
CA ARG A 653 -31.75 6.44 5.59
C ARG A 653 -32.70 7.56 5.17
N ALA A 654 -33.15 7.59 3.93
CA ALA A 654 -34.14 8.56 3.49
C ALA A 654 -35.46 8.39 4.26
N GLU A 655 -35.89 7.15 4.48
CA GLU A 655 -37.05 6.80 5.30
C GLU A 655 -36.76 6.89 6.81
N GLY A 656 -35.53 6.57 7.22
CA GLY A 656 -35.06 6.50 8.60
C GLY A 656 -34.76 7.84 9.20
N VAL A 657 -34.32 8.84 8.43
CA VAL A 657 -34.27 10.26 8.83
C VAL A 657 -35.69 10.80 9.02
N ALA A 658 -36.66 10.33 8.21
CA ALA A 658 -38.07 10.62 8.44
C ALA A 658 -38.63 9.90 9.69
N ASN A 659 -38.13 8.70 10.03
CA ASN A 659 -38.48 7.93 11.23
C ASN A 659 -37.59 8.21 12.47
N TRP A 660 -36.51 8.98 12.33
CA TRP A 660 -35.57 9.33 13.41
C TRP A 660 -36.26 10.14 14.50
N PHE A 661 -37.16 11.04 14.10
CA PHE A 661 -38.03 11.79 15.00
C PHE A 661 -38.99 10.92 15.83
N GLN A 662 -39.16 9.64 15.49
CA GLN A 662 -40.12 8.75 16.14
C GLN A 662 -39.47 7.62 16.95
N THR A 663 -38.24 7.19 16.60
CA THR A 663 -37.67 5.94 17.15
C THR A 663 -36.69 6.15 18.30
N VAL A 664 -36.18 7.36 18.49
CA VAL A 664 -35.26 7.71 19.57
C VAL A 664 -35.90 8.84 20.38
N GLY A 665 -36.55 8.49 21.49
CA GLY A 665 -37.36 9.40 22.31
C GLY A 665 -36.70 10.76 22.58
N ASP A 666 -37.55 11.79 22.60
CA ASP A 666 -37.32 13.24 22.79
C ASP A 666 -35.84 13.66 22.81
N MET A 667 -35.32 14.07 21.65
CA MET A 667 -34.01 14.70 21.56
C MET A 667 -34.11 16.20 21.84
N ASP A 668 -33.31 16.67 22.79
CA ASP A 668 -33.01 18.09 22.96
C ASP A 668 -31.73 18.42 22.17
N LEU A 669 -31.88 18.81 20.90
CA LEU A 669 -30.77 19.27 20.04
C LEU A 669 -30.19 20.62 20.51
N LYS A 670 -30.80 21.25 21.52
CA LYS A 670 -30.31 22.47 22.17
C LYS A 670 -29.81 22.18 23.58
N ALA A 671 -29.61 20.91 23.94
CA ALA A 671 -29.10 20.53 25.24
C ALA A 671 -27.76 21.23 25.48
N PRO A 672 -27.55 21.84 26.66
CA PRO A 672 -26.27 22.42 27.00
C PRO A 672 -25.22 21.31 27.08
N MET A 673 -24.02 21.60 26.57
CA MET A 673 -22.89 20.67 26.66
C MET A 673 -22.35 20.67 28.10
N GLU A 674 -22.83 19.72 28.92
CA GLU A 674 -22.45 19.56 30.32
C GLU A 674 -21.62 18.29 30.54
N PHE A 675 -20.69 18.35 31.51
CA PHE A 675 -19.83 17.22 31.88
C PHE A 675 -19.87 16.99 33.40
N PRO A 676 -21.02 16.56 33.96
CA PRO A 676 -21.15 16.33 35.39
C PRO A 676 -20.22 15.22 35.89
N GLU A 677 -19.57 15.47 37.02
CA GLU A 677 -18.64 14.54 37.66
C GLU A 677 -19.33 13.20 38.00
N GLY A 678 -18.67 12.08 37.70
CA GLY A 678 -19.21 10.73 37.94
C GLY A 678 -20.26 10.24 36.94
N ARG A 679 -20.44 10.93 35.80
CA ARG A 679 -21.31 10.48 34.69
C ARG A 679 -20.49 10.17 33.43
N TYR A 680 -21.05 9.34 32.55
CA TYR A 680 -20.50 9.15 31.20
C TYR A 680 -20.76 10.40 30.34
N SER A 681 -19.93 10.61 29.34
CA SER A 681 -19.99 11.74 28.41
C SER A 681 -19.32 11.38 27.08
N ILE A 682 -19.45 12.26 26.09
CA ILE A 682 -18.76 12.09 24.81
C ILE A 682 -17.23 12.13 24.91
N LYS A 683 -16.68 12.57 26.05
CA LYS A 683 -15.23 12.61 26.32
C LYS A 683 -14.67 11.28 26.80
N ASP A 684 -15.54 10.37 27.21
CA ASP A 684 -15.13 9.02 27.59
C ASP A 684 -14.77 8.22 26.34
N THR A 685 -13.71 7.43 26.46
CA THR A 685 -13.26 6.51 25.41
C THR A 685 -14.33 5.45 25.14
N MET A 686 -14.33 4.88 23.93
CA MET A 686 -15.20 3.76 23.61
C MET A 686 -15.00 2.58 24.59
N GLU A 687 -13.77 2.34 25.06
CA GLU A 687 -13.49 1.34 26.10
C GLU A 687 -14.14 1.67 27.44
N GLU A 688 -14.12 2.94 27.86
CA GLU A 688 -14.81 3.38 29.08
C GLU A 688 -16.32 3.26 28.94
N LEU A 689 -16.89 3.66 27.81
CA LEU A 689 -18.32 3.52 27.51
C LEU A 689 -18.74 2.04 27.49
N ALA A 690 -17.89 1.15 26.98
CA ALA A 690 -18.12 -0.31 26.96
C ALA A 690 -18.22 -0.95 28.35
N LYS A 691 -17.77 -0.28 29.42
CA LYS A 691 -17.96 -0.76 30.81
C LYS A 691 -19.42 -0.70 31.25
N ASN A 692 -20.28 0.03 30.52
CA ASN A 692 -21.72 0.09 30.76
C ASN A 692 -22.49 -0.23 29.46
N PRO A 693 -23.30 -1.30 29.41
CA PRO A 693 -24.03 -1.70 28.19
C PRO A 693 -24.94 -0.62 27.61
N GLU A 694 -25.57 0.20 28.45
CA GLU A 694 -26.47 1.28 28.03
C GLU A 694 -25.68 2.43 27.39
N ALA A 695 -24.54 2.81 27.99
CA ALA A 695 -23.65 3.83 27.43
C ALA A 695 -23.05 3.38 26.09
N MET A 696 -22.64 2.11 26.00
CA MET A 696 -22.12 1.53 24.78
C MET A 696 -23.17 1.46 23.68
N GLU A 697 -24.40 1.07 23.99
CA GLU A 697 -25.48 1.03 23.01
C GLU A 697 -25.76 2.41 22.39
N ILE A 698 -25.73 3.47 23.21
CA ILE A 698 -25.86 4.85 22.73
C ILE A 698 -24.72 5.21 21.78
N ALA A 699 -23.48 4.92 22.17
CA ALA A 699 -22.29 5.25 21.38
C ALA A 699 -22.25 4.46 20.06
N SER A 700 -22.45 3.14 20.10
CA SER A 700 -22.45 2.28 18.90
C SER A 700 -23.55 2.65 17.91
N LYS A 701 -24.76 2.97 18.38
CA LYS A 701 -25.84 3.47 17.52
C LYS A 701 -25.43 4.78 16.86
N ALA A 702 -24.85 5.71 17.62
CA ALA A 702 -24.43 6.99 17.09
C ALA A 702 -23.30 6.88 16.06
N VAL A 703 -22.30 6.00 16.29
CA VAL A 703 -21.23 5.71 15.30
C VAL A 703 -21.80 5.06 14.03
N LYS A 704 -22.70 4.07 14.18
CA LYS A 704 -23.36 3.44 13.03
C LYS A 704 -24.11 4.45 12.17
N LEU A 705 -24.75 5.44 12.79
CA LEU A 705 -25.47 6.47 12.08
C LEU A 705 -24.54 7.45 11.36
N MET A 706 -23.48 7.92 12.02
CA MET A 706 -22.53 8.87 11.41
C MET A 706 -21.70 8.22 10.30
N ALA A 707 -21.17 7.02 10.53
CA ALA A 707 -20.14 6.43 9.67
C ALA A 707 -20.60 5.19 8.89
N ASN A 708 -21.83 4.70 9.11
CA ASN A 708 -22.28 3.36 8.66
C ASN A 708 -21.45 2.19 9.20
N MET A 709 -20.72 2.41 10.30
CA MET A 709 -19.83 1.41 10.88
C MET A 709 -20.46 0.77 12.11
N ILE A 710 -20.46 -0.56 12.16
CA ILE A 710 -20.86 -1.29 13.36
C ILE A 710 -19.65 -1.37 14.29
N VAL A 711 -19.83 -0.95 15.55
CA VAL A 711 -18.79 -0.99 16.58
C VAL A 711 -19.28 -1.81 17.76
N SER A 712 -18.57 -2.90 18.03
CA SER A 712 -18.84 -3.81 19.14
C SER A 712 -17.53 -4.13 19.85
N PRO A 713 -17.53 -4.32 21.19
CA PRO A 713 -16.34 -4.74 21.90
C PRO A 713 -15.78 -6.06 21.35
N GLY A 714 -14.51 -6.04 20.94
CA GLY A 714 -13.77 -7.21 20.46
C GLY A 714 -14.05 -7.63 19.01
N GLU A 715 -14.81 -6.83 18.24
CA GLU A 715 -15.12 -7.12 16.83
C GLU A 715 -14.62 -6.01 15.90
N GLY A 716 -14.21 -6.39 14.68
CA GLY A 716 -13.89 -5.44 13.61
C GLY A 716 -12.81 -4.41 14.00
N MET A 717 -13.11 -3.12 13.79
CA MET A 717 -12.20 -2.00 14.07
C MET A 717 -12.12 -1.61 15.55
N TRP A 718 -12.62 -2.46 16.47
CA TRP A 718 -12.65 -2.16 17.91
C TRP A 718 -11.29 -1.76 18.46
N ASP A 719 -10.21 -2.45 18.10
CA ASP A 719 -8.88 -2.14 18.65
C ASP A 719 -8.36 -0.76 18.23
N MET A 720 -8.75 -0.27 17.05
CA MET A 720 -8.46 1.09 16.63
C MET A 720 -9.32 2.10 17.41
N MET A 721 -10.62 1.81 17.54
CA MET A 721 -11.61 2.75 18.07
C MET A 721 -11.69 2.80 19.60
N LYS A 722 -11.28 1.74 20.31
CA LYS A 722 -11.47 1.60 21.77
C LYS A 722 -10.81 2.72 22.57
N SER A 723 -9.68 3.24 22.08
CA SER A 723 -8.93 4.34 22.70
C SER A 723 -9.47 5.73 22.34
N MET A 724 -10.41 5.82 21.40
CA MET A 724 -10.97 7.09 20.93
C MET A 724 -12.20 7.46 21.76
N SER A 725 -12.34 8.74 22.10
CA SER A 725 -13.59 9.27 22.65
C SER A 725 -14.64 9.45 21.56
N PHE A 726 -15.92 9.45 21.93
CA PHE A 726 -16.99 9.74 20.97
C PHE A 726 -16.83 11.13 20.34
N GLU A 727 -16.39 12.13 21.13
CA GLU A 727 -16.05 13.48 20.64
C GLU A 727 -15.02 13.41 19.51
N ARG A 728 -13.93 12.67 19.73
CA ARG A 728 -12.86 12.50 18.72
C ARG A 728 -13.35 11.76 17.48
N LEU A 729 -14.23 10.76 17.65
CA LEU A 729 -14.85 10.05 16.53
C LEU A 729 -15.78 10.95 15.72
N SER A 730 -16.55 11.82 16.39
CA SER A 730 -17.39 12.82 15.72
C SER A 730 -16.56 13.87 14.99
N GLU A 731 -15.43 14.31 15.56
CA GLU A 731 -14.49 15.21 14.87
C GLU A 731 -13.93 14.56 13.59
N MET A 732 -13.59 13.27 13.63
CA MET A 732 -13.15 12.51 12.44
C MET A 732 -14.24 12.36 11.38
N ALA A 733 -15.51 12.29 11.79
CA ALA A 733 -16.65 12.18 10.90
C ALA A 733 -17.07 13.53 10.27
N GLY A 734 -16.56 14.66 10.78
CA GLY A 734 -16.87 16.01 10.28
C GLY A 734 -18.39 16.31 10.27
N ASP A 735 -18.86 16.96 9.20
CA ASP A 735 -20.26 17.39 9.00
C ASP A 735 -21.27 16.24 8.76
N LEU A 736 -20.88 14.97 8.92
CA LEU A 736 -21.78 13.82 8.74
C LEU A 736 -22.90 13.78 9.80
N ALA A 737 -22.73 14.48 10.92
CA ALA A 737 -23.70 14.58 11.99
C ALA A 737 -24.56 15.86 11.86
N PRO A 738 -25.90 15.78 12.00
CA PRO A 738 -26.76 16.97 12.05
C PRO A 738 -26.36 17.94 13.17
N GLU A 739 -26.59 19.24 12.98
CA GLU A 739 -26.37 20.26 14.02
C GLU A 739 -27.13 19.89 15.31
N GLY A 740 -26.44 19.86 16.46
CA GLY A 740 -27.00 19.44 17.75
C GLY A 740 -26.91 17.93 18.04
N PHE A 741 -26.37 17.11 17.13
CA PHE A 741 -26.29 15.66 17.29
C PHE A 741 -25.35 15.25 18.43
N VAL A 742 -24.16 15.84 18.49
CA VAL A 742 -23.14 15.51 19.50
C VAL A 742 -23.62 15.95 20.89
N GLU A 743 -24.26 17.11 20.98
CA GLU A 743 -24.92 17.64 22.17
C GLU A 743 -25.98 16.67 22.68
N SER A 744 -26.79 16.11 21.78
CA SER A 744 -27.84 15.17 22.15
C SER A 744 -27.29 13.81 22.61
N VAL A 745 -26.23 13.31 21.97
CA VAL A 745 -25.54 12.09 22.43
C VAL A 745 -24.97 12.33 23.83
N ASN A 746 -24.30 13.46 24.06
CA ASN A 746 -23.78 13.82 25.37
C ASN A 746 -24.88 13.91 26.43
N ALA A 747 -26.00 14.58 26.11
CA ALA A 747 -27.14 14.73 27.02
C ALA A 747 -27.72 13.38 27.49
N LYS A 748 -27.63 12.33 26.66
CA LYS A 748 -28.04 10.97 27.02
C LYS A 748 -26.97 10.26 27.85
N LEU A 749 -25.71 10.35 27.45
CA LEU A 749 -24.60 9.72 28.19
C LEU A 749 -24.51 10.25 29.62
N ILE A 750 -24.73 11.55 29.85
CA ILE A 750 -24.67 12.14 31.20
C ILE A 750 -25.80 11.67 32.13
N GLN A 751 -26.85 11.03 31.61
CA GLN A 751 -27.87 10.38 32.43
C GLN A 751 -27.40 9.07 33.04
N ILE A 752 -26.26 8.54 32.60
CA ILE A 752 -25.70 7.26 33.03
C ILE A 752 -24.57 7.53 34.03
N LYS A 753 -24.65 6.93 35.22
CA LYS A 753 -23.59 7.04 36.25
C LYS A 753 -22.44 6.08 35.95
N LYS A 754 -21.22 6.56 36.14
CA LYS A 754 -20.02 5.71 36.16
C LYS A 754 -20.06 4.84 37.43
N ALA A 755 -19.64 3.59 37.27
CA ALA A 755 -19.59 2.61 38.35
C ALA A 755 -18.40 2.85 39.28
#